data_AF-A0A7V8FDV6-F1
#
_entry.id   AF-A0A7V8FDV6-F1
#
_cell.length_a   1.000
_cell.length_b   1.000
_cell.length_c   1.000
_cell.angle_alpha   90.00
_cell.angle_beta   90.00
_cell.angle_gamma   90.00
#
_symmetry.space_group_name_H-M   'P 1'
#
loop_
_entity.id
_entity.type
_entity.pdbx_description
1 polymer ?
#
loop_
_entity_poly.entity_id
_entity_poly.type
_entity_poly.pdbx_seq_one_letter_code
_entity_poly.pdbx_strand_id
1 'polypeptide(L)'
;MNRALYPKGRPYHHSVIGSMNDLNAASLEDVKTWFRTWYGPNNAVLVLAGDIDLATAKEKVACYFGAIPAGPSMAQPKVDVAKRSQTTREVMSDKVPQPHIYRAWNMAQVGTTDIDQLQVLAQVLDGAKSSRLGKRLQHDDKLVDWVSSDVFTSQLGSKFVVAATVKQGVDPAKVEAIIDEELSRLLAEGPTADELSRAKTAFRAGFIRGIERIGGFGGKADALAECAVFEGDPGCFRTSLANIDKASAADLRKVGSTWLGAGSHTVVVEPGARVALEEEPSVTPAPFNVPAVDPKFRTLPEQVDRSAGVPRATSFPELKFPQLQRATLKNGTQVILAERHDIPMVQFSYNFPGGYSADQGRKPGTAGFTLGVLDEGAGALDSLAFADAADALGAQLSAGASLDSTSGYLSALKENLAPSLALYSQMLRQPRFDQADIDRVKASWIAGIKQEKANPGRVAMRVLPPLLYGKGHPYAIPFSGTGDEDAIAALTRADLVDFHRDWLRPEQGTLIVVGDTTLKELVPLLKKQFGDWKSQGPAPQVKLASTVALPSAPRVFLIDQPGAIQANLFAAQLVPSTEDAGSTRFDIANGLLGGDFTSRLNMNLREDKHWSYGVGSSAPNALGQRPWIVSAPVQIDKTGPALDELRKDITVFATGSKPATDAEVACIRNIQTLSLPGAYETASAVMSTLSSMVQYQRPDDYVFKRKAEIEAMTPAQVQEAAKRLQPGALTWVVVGDLKQTEAPVRALKLGEVTVIDAEGNPVKK
;
A
#
# COMPACT_ATOMS: atom_id res chain seq x y z
N MET A 1 3.34 23.58 -4.18
CA MET A 1 1.93 23.31 -3.76
C MET A 1 1.47 24.00 -2.46
N ASN A 2 1.75 23.53 -1.22
CA ASN A 2 1.17 24.14 0.01
C ASN A 2 1.43 25.66 0.12
N ARG A 3 2.68 26.09 -0.06
CA ARG A 3 3.08 27.52 -0.06
C ARG A 3 2.31 28.36 -1.08
N ALA A 4 1.92 27.77 -2.22
CA ALA A 4 1.20 28.44 -3.29
C ALA A 4 -0.31 28.51 -3.03
N LEU A 5 -0.90 27.48 -2.40
CA LEU A 5 -2.32 27.44 -2.03
C LEU A 5 -2.63 28.36 -0.85
N TYR A 6 -1.73 28.44 0.13
CA TYR A 6 -1.93 29.20 1.36
C TYR A 6 -0.87 30.30 1.48
N PRO A 7 -1.24 31.58 1.37
CA PRO A 7 -0.31 32.70 1.59
C PRO A 7 0.39 32.67 2.95
N LYS A 8 1.53 33.35 3.05
CA LYS A 8 2.29 33.51 4.31
C LYS A 8 1.40 34.02 5.44
N GLY A 9 1.66 33.51 6.65
CA GLY A 9 0.89 33.81 7.86
C GLY A 9 -0.30 32.87 8.10
N ARG A 10 -0.60 31.95 7.18
CA ARG A 10 -1.63 30.91 7.36
C ARG A 10 -1.02 29.60 7.86
N PRO A 11 -1.68 28.86 8.77
CA PRO A 11 -1.14 27.61 9.30
C PRO A 11 -0.77 26.57 8.22
N TYR A 12 -1.57 26.47 7.16
CA TYR A 12 -1.34 25.51 6.07
C TYR A 12 -0.32 25.96 5.01
N HIS A 13 0.32 27.13 5.18
CA HIS A 13 1.45 27.55 4.36
C HIS A 13 2.67 26.61 4.56
N HIS A 14 2.86 26.16 5.80
CA HIS A 14 3.98 25.33 6.20
C HIS A 14 3.70 23.84 5.96
N SER A 15 4.75 23.06 5.67
CA SER A 15 4.68 21.60 5.67
C SER A 15 4.65 21.07 7.11
N VAL A 16 3.98 19.94 7.32
CA VAL A 16 3.94 19.25 8.63
C VAL A 16 5.35 18.94 9.16
N ILE A 17 6.28 18.60 8.27
CA ILE A 17 7.68 18.30 8.63
C ILE A 17 8.52 19.55 8.96
N GLY A 18 8.04 20.75 8.65
CA GLY A 18 8.81 22.00 8.79
C GLY A 18 9.84 22.25 7.69
N SER A 19 10.80 23.13 7.96
CA SER A 19 11.97 23.45 7.13
C SER A 19 13.26 23.09 7.89
N MET A 20 14.37 22.81 7.20
CA MET A 20 15.66 22.59 7.88
C MET A 20 16.11 23.84 8.63
N ASN A 21 15.84 25.03 8.09
CA ASN A 21 16.13 26.29 8.77
C ASN A 21 15.43 26.39 10.14
N ASP A 22 14.13 26.07 10.22
CA ASP A 22 13.40 26.10 11.50
C ASP A 22 13.83 24.97 12.44
N LEU A 23 14.06 23.77 11.89
CA LEU A 23 14.51 22.62 12.69
C LEU A 23 15.88 22.85 13.33
N ASN A 24 16.81 23.51 12.62
CA ASN A 24 18.12 23.87 13.15
C ASN A 24 18.07 25.01 14.17
N ALA A 25 17.09 25.91 14.05
CA ALA A 25 16.93 27.06 14.94
C ALA A 25 16.15 26.72 16.22
N ALA A 26 15.34 25.66 16.22
CA ALA A 26 14.51 25.28 17.35
C ALA A 26 15.34 24.92 18.60
N SER A 27 14.99 25.52 19.73
CA SER A 27 15.59 25.21 21.04
C SER A 27 14.77 24.15 21.80
N LEU A 28 15.39 23.52 22.79
CA LEU A 28 14.67 22.63 23.71
C LEU A 28 13.52 23.33 24.43
N GLU A 29 13.67 24.62 24.76
CA GLU A 29 12.61 25.38 25.41
C GLU A 29 11.44 25.70 24.46
N ASP A 30 11.67 25.84 23.14
CA ASP A 30 10.57 25.96 22.17
C ASP A 30 9.71 24.70 22.17
N VAL A 31 10.37 23.53 22.13
CA VAL A 31 9.67 22.22 22.18
C VAL A 31 8.92 22.04 23.50
N LYS A 32 9.53 22.37 24.64
CA LYS A 32 8.86 22.29 25.95
C LYS A 32 7.70 23.27 26.06
N THR A 33 7.85 24.48 25.53
CA THR A 33 6.79 25.50 25.53
C THR A 33 5.61 25.04 24.69
N TRP A 34 5.87 24.51 23.49
CA TRP A 34 4.85 23.88 22.65
C TRP A 34 4.13 22.75 23.38
N PHE A 35 4.88 21.82 23.99
CA PHE A 35 4.31 20.70 24.74
C PHE A 35 3.41 21.19 25.88
N ARG A 36 3.91 22.07 26.75
CA ARG A 36 3.13 22.63 27.89
C ARG A 36 1.88 23.39 27.43
N THR A 37 1.90 23.96 26.22
CA THR A 37 0.79 24.73 25.67
C THR A 37 -0.32 23.83 25.11
N TRP A 38 0.06 22.81 24.33
CA TRP A 38 -0.90 22.06 23.51
C TRP A 38 -1.23 20.65 24.03
N TYR A 39 -0.37 20.05 24.86
CA TYR A 39 -0.52 18.68 25.38
C TYR A 39 -1.25 18.65 26.74
N GLY A 40 -2.43 19.28 26.81
CA GLY A 40 -3.33 19.24 27.96
C GLY A 40 -4.59 18.40 27.69
N PRO A 41 -5.19 17.75 28.70
CA PRO A 41 -6.38 16.88 28.52
C PRO A 41 -7.62 17.65 28.04
N ASN A 42 -7.69 18.95 28.31
CA ASN A 42 -8.73 19.86 27.79
C ASN A 42 -8.56 20.22 26.30
N ASN A 43 -7.49 19.76 25.65
CA ASN A 43 -7.21 19.96 24.22
C ASN A 43 -6.93 18.61 23.51
N ALA A 44 -7.40 17.50 24.08
CA ALA A 44 -7.20 16.16 23.55
C ALA A 44 -8.53 15.42 23.42
N VAL A 45 -8.65 14.57 22.40
CA VAL A 45 -9.73 13.58 22.25
C VAL A 45 -9.11 12.20 22.41
N LEU A 46 -9.66 11.40 23.31
CA LEU A 46 -9.30 10.00 23.47
C LEU A 46 -10.47 9.14 22.98
N VAL A 47 -10.22 8.35 21.94
CA VAL A 47 -11.17 7.34 21.44
C VAL A 47 -10.69 5.97 21.88
N LEU A 48 -11.60 5.21 22.51
CA LEU A 48 -11.40 3.81 22.86
C LEU A 48 -12.39 2.99 22.02
N ALA A 49 -11.88 2.20 21.07
CA ALA A 49 -12.68 1.34 20.21
C ALA A 49 -12.16 -0.10 20.28
N GLY A 50 -13.05 -1.05 20.55
CA GLY A 50 -12.71 -2.46 20.73
C GLY A 50 -13.66 -3.15 21.70
N ASP A 51 -13.20 -4.26 22.29
CA ASP A 51 -13.92 -5.00 23.32
C ASP A 51 -13.82 -4.28 24.68
N ILE A 52 -14.52 -3.16 24.80
CA ILE A 52 -14.56 -2.31 26.01
C ILE A 52 -15.93 -1.68 26.17
N ASP A 53 -16.47 -1.74 27.38
CA ASP A 53 -17.70 -1.04 27.75
C ASP A 53 -17.42 0.38 28.29
N LEU A 54 -18.47 1.20 28.35
CA LEU A 54 -18.37 2.59 28.80
C LEU A 54 -17.94 2.73 30.27
N ALA A 55 -18.36 1.82 31.15
CA ALA A 55 -18.03 1.89 32.58
C ALA A 55 -16.53 1.61 32.79
N THR A 56 -16.03 0.53 32.19
CA THR A 56 -14.61 0.15 32.17
C THR A 56 -13.76 1.25 31.53
N ALA A 57 -14.19 1.83 30.42
CA ALA A 57 -13.51 2.95 29.79
C ALA A 57 -13.39 4.16 30.73
N LYS A 58 -14.50 4.58 31.36
CA LYS A 58 -14.50 5.71 32.30
C LYS A 58 -13.60 5.47 33.50
N GLU A 59 -13.65 4.27 34.09
CA GLU A 59 -12.80 3.89 35.21
C GLU A 59 -11.32 4.00 34.84
N LYS A 60 -10.90 3.38 33.73
CA LYS A 60 -9.51 3.40 33.28
C LYS A 60 -9.05 4.81 32.92
N VAL A 61 -9.87 5.58 32.21
CA VAL A 61 -9.52 6.95 31.83
C VAL A 61 -9.39 7.84 33.08
N ALA A 62 -10.31 7.71 34.04
CA ALA A 62 -10.23 8.44 35.30
C ALA A 62 -8.98 8.08 36.12
N CYS A 63 -8.64 6.78 36.20
CA CYS A 63 -7.47 6.30 36.91
C CYS A 63 -6.16 6.81 36.29
N TYR A 64 -5.98 6.67 34.97
CA TYR A 64 -4.70 6.98 34.31
C TYR A 64 -4.53 8.45 33.93
N PHE A 65 -5.61 9.12 33.52
CA PHE A 65 -5.57 10.48 32.98
C PHE A 65 -6.27 11.52 33.86
N GLY A 66 -7.11 11.11 34.82
CA GLY A 66 -7.94 12.05 35.61
C GLY A 66 -7.15 12.99 36.52
N ALA A 67 -5.94 12.60 36.92
CA ALA A 67 -5.06 13.45 37.74
C ALA A 67 -4.24 14.46 36.92
N ILE A 68 -4.25 14.37 35.59
CA ILE A 68 -3.53 15.31 34.73
C ILE A 68 -4.25 16.67 34.77
N PRO A 69 -3.58 17.75 35.19
CA PRO A 69 -4.20 19.07 35.20
C PRO A 69 -4.51 19.53 33.77
N ALA A 70 -5.58 20.30 33.63
CA ALA A 70 -5.85 20.97 32.36
C ALA A 70 -4.67 21.89 31.98
N GLY A 71 -4.31 21.86 30.71
CA GLY A 71 -3.38 22.80 30.12
C GLY A 71 -4.07 24.15 29.82
N PRO A 72 -3.32 25.09 29.26
CA PRO A 72 -3.84 26.38 28.81
C PRO A 72 -5.11 26.23 27.95
N SER A 73 -6.10 27.10 28.16
CA SER A 73 -7.33 27.07 27.36
C SER A 73 -7.11 27.76 26.02
N MET A 74 -6.58 27.00 25.07
CA MET A 74 -6.30 27.48 23.72
C MET A 74 -7.60 27.71 22.94
N ALA A 75 -7.71 28.89 22.32
CA ALA A 75 -8.75 29.13 21.34
C ALA A 75 -8.48 28.29 20.09
N GLN A 76 -9.50 27.65 19.54
CA GLN A 76 -9.38 26.97 18.26
C GLN A 76 -9.07 28.00 17.16
N PRO A 77 -8.16 27.68 16.22
CA PRO A 77 -7.91 28.54 15.08
C PRO A 77 -9.21 28.80 14.31
N LYS A 78 -9.41 30.06 13.89
CA LYS A 78 -10.56 30.41 13.07
C LYS A 78 -10.41 29.77 11.70
N VAL A 79 -11.52 29.24 11.18
CA VAL A 79 -11.60 28.79 9.79
C VAL A 79 -11.11 29.90 8.87
N ASP A 80 -10.17 29.53 7.99
CA ASP A 80 -9.56 30.46 7.06
C ASP A 80 -9.18 29.72 5.77
N VAL A 81 -10.20 29.50 4.95
CA VAL A 81 -10.16 28.62 3.77
C VAL A 81 -9.09 29.01 2.75
N ALA A 82 -8.69 30.29 2.70
CA ALA A 82 -7.81 30.83 1.67
C ALA A 82 -8.40 30.65 0.25
N LYS A 83 -9.72 30.84 0.10
CA LYS A 83 -10.37 30.66 -1.20
C LYS A 83 -9.70 31.57 -2.24
N ARG A 84 -9.26 30.96 -3.34
CA ARG A 84 -8.49 31.63 -4.39
C ARG A 84 -9.41 32.38 -5.34
N SER A 85 -9.04 33.61 -5.69
CA SER A 85 -9.73 34.43 -6.70
C SER A 85 -9.05 34.40 -8.07
N GLN A 86 -7.84 33.85 -8.16
CA GLN A 86 -7.03 33.80 -9.37
C GLN A 86 -6.45 32.42 -9.60
N THR A 87 -6.42 32.01 -10.86
CA THR A 87 -5.68 30.83 -11.28
C THR A 87 -4.21 31.20 -11.45
N THR A 88 -3.31 30.44 -10.82
CA THR A 88 -1.86 30.59 -10.99
C THR A 88 -1.22 29.28 -11.39
N ARG A 89 -0.02 29.34 -11.96
CA ARG A 89 0.74 28.14 -12.34
C ARG A 89 2.23 28.25 -12.02
N GLU A 90 2.86 27.10 -11.83
CA GLU A 90 4.31 26.94 -11.79
C GLU A 90 4.73 25.69 -12.59
N VAL A 91 5.94 25.73 -13.14
CA VAL A 91 6.60 24.59 -13.79
C VAL A 91 7.92 24.37 -13.08
N MET A 92 8.22 23.12 -12.72
CA MET A 92 9.47 22.74 -12.07
C MET A 92 10.02 21.46 -12.69
N SER A 93 11.34 21.27 -12.62
CA SER A 93 11.98 20.02 -13.04
C SER A 93 12.35 19.15 -11.84
N ASP A 94 12.10 17.84 -11.95
CA ASP A 94 12.58 16.83 -11.01
C ASP A 94 12.93 15.53 -11.76
N LYS A 95 13.56 14.58 -11.06
CA LYS A 95 13.95 13.27 -11.59
C LYS A 95 12.74 12.34 -11.70
N VAL A 96 11.79 12.72 -12.55
CA VAL A 96 10.59 11.95 -12.89
C VAL A 96 10.70 11.43 -14.34
N PRO A 97 10.17 10.24 -14.65
CA PRO A 97 10.26 9.68 -16.01
C PRO A 97 9.29 10.35 -17.00
N GLN A 98 8.23 11.00 -16.48
CA GLN A 98 7.15 11.58 -17.26
C GLN A 98 6.68 12.90 -16.62
N PRO A 99 6.13 13.85 -17.39
CA PRO A 99 5.54 15.04 -16.83
C PRO A 99 4.35 14.69 -15.93
N HIS A 100 4.22 15.38 -14.80
CA HIS A 100 3.13 15.18 -13.86
C HIS A 100 2.45 16.51 -13.53
N ILE A 101 1.13 16.55 -13.64
CA ILE A 101 0.30 17.72 -13.38
C ILE A 101 -0.36 17.55 -12.01
N TYR A 102 -0.30 18.59 -11.17
CA TYR A 102 -1.14 18.73 -9.99
C TYR A 102 -1.91 20.04 -10.08
N ARG A 103 -3.25 19.98 -10.05
CA ARG A 103 -4.11 21.16 -9.99
C ARG A 103 -4.97 21.12 -8.75
N ALA A 104 -4.93 22.19 -7.96
CA ALA A 104 -5.59 22.21 -6.66
C ALA A 104 -6.42 23.48 -6.41
N TRP A 105 -7.50 23.31 -5.65
CA TRP A 105 -8.40 24.38 -5.21
C TRP A 105 -8.54 24.37 -3.69
N ASN A 106 -8.66 25.56 -3.10
CA ASN A 106 -8.99 25.74 -1.68
C ASN A 106 -10.51 25.69 -1.49
N MET A 107 -10.99 24.88 -0.54
CA MET A 107 -12.41 24.59 -0.34
C MET A 107 -12.84 24.66 1.13
N ALA A 108 -14.14 24.54 1.38
CA ALA A 108 -14.73 24.54 2.72
C ALA A 108 -13.99 23.60 3.70
N GLN A 109 -14.05 23.91 4.98
CA GLN A 109 -13.55 23.03 6.02
C GLN A 109 -14.38 21.74 6.12
N VAL A 110 -13.78 20.72 6.75
CA VAL A 110 -14.46 19.47 7.15
C VAL A 110 -15.73 19.75 7.96
N GLY A 111 -16.72 18.85 7.87
CA GLY A 111 -18.02 18.97 8.56
C GLY A 111 -19.05 19.86 7.87
N THR A 112 -18.77 20.33 6.65
CA THR A 112 -19.73 21.08 5.84
C THR A 112 -20.37 20.17 4.80
N THR A 113 -21.65 20.40 4.51
CA THR A 113 -22.37 19.71 3.41
C THR A 113 -21.67 19.92 2.06
N ASP A 114 -21.00 21.06 1.86
CA ASP A 114 -20.22 21.32 0.66
C ASP A 114 -19.11 20.26 0.46
N ILE A 115 -18.40 19.89 1.54
CA ILE A 115 -17.32 18.88 1.46
C ILE A 115 -17.85 17.48 1.19
N ASP A 116 -19.00 17.12 1.76
CA ASP A 116 -19.68 15.87 1.45
C ASP A 116 -20.03 15.79 -0.05
N GLN A 117 -20.58 16.86 -0.59
CA GLN A 117 -20.98 16.94 -2.01
C GLN A 117 -19.77 16.99 -2.96
N LEU A 118 -18.68 17.64 -2.56
CA LEU A 118 -17.44 17.69 -3.34
C LEU A 118 -16.73 16.33 -3.42
N GLN A 119 -16.86 15.49 -2.40
CA GLN A 119 -16.38 14.10 -2.47
C GLN A 119 -17.16 13.29 -3.50
N VAL A 120 -18.49 13.46 -3.57
CA VAL A 120 -19.31 12.84 -4.63
C VAL A 120 -18.92 13.37 -6.00
N LEU A 121 -18.67 14.68 -6.11
CA LEU A 121 -18.21 15.31 -7.37
C LEU A 121 -16.85 14.75 -7.82
N ALA A 122 -15.90 14.56 -6.90
CA ALA A 122 -14.61 13.95 -7.20
C ALA A 122 -14.77 12.51 -7.75
N GLN A 123 -15.66 11.72 -7.15
CA GLN A 123 -16.01 10.38 -7.62
C GLN A 123 -16.65 10.40 -9.03
N VAL A 124 -17.43 11.42 -9.37
CA VAL A 124 -17.95 11.60 -10.75
C VAL A 124 -16.85 11.93 -11.74
N LEU A 125 -15.85 12.74 -11.35
CA LEU A 125 -14.76 13.13 -12.23
C LEU A 125 -13.80 11.98 -12.54
N ASP A 126 -13.39 11.20 -11.54
CA ASP A 126 -12.38 10.15 -11.73
C ASP A 126 -12.51 8.92 -10.83
N GLY A 127 -13.70 8.67 -10.28
CA GLY A 127 -13.94 7.55 -9.39
C GLY A 127 -14.00 6.16 -10.05
N ALA A 128 -14.00 6.11 -11.38
CA ALA A 128 -14.18 4.91 -12.21
C ALA A 128 -13.39 5.03 -13.52
N LYS A 129 -13.08 3.91 -14.19
CA LYS A 129 -12.50 3.91 -15.55
C LYS A 129 -13.38 4.68 -16.55
N SER A 130 -14.69 4.63 -16.35
CA SER A 130 -15.73 5.30 -17.14
C SER A 130 -16.08 6.71 -16.67
N SER A 131 -15.52 7.17 -15.54
CA SER A 131 -15.68 8.55 -15.09
C SER A 131 -15.09 9.53 -16.10
N ARG A 132 -15.53 10.79 -16.03
CA ARG A 132 -15.30 11.78 -17.10
C ARG A 132 -13.82 11.91 -17.50
N LEU A 133 -12.92 12.05 -16.53
CA LEU A 133 -11.49 12.21 -16.78
C LEU A 133 -10.84 10.90 -17.24
N GLY A 134 -11.05 9.79 -16.54
CA GLY A 134 -10.59 8.46 -16.97
C GLY A 134 -11.01 8.12 -18.41
N LYS A 135 -12.29 8.28 -18.74
CA LYS A 135 -12.82 8.05 -20.08
C LYS A 135 -12.13 8.92 -21.13
N ARG A 136 -12.02 10.23 -20.90
CA ARG A 136 -11.45 11.15 -21.90
C ARG A 136 -9.94 11.01 -22.01
N LEU A 137 -9.22 11.11 -20.88
CA LEU A 137 -7.76 11.20 -20.86
C LEU A 137 -7.06 9.84 -21.00
N GLN A 138 -7.58 8.77 -20.40
CA GLN A 138 -6.93 7.45 -20.45
C GLN A 138 -7.47 6.60 -21.59
N HIS A 139 -8.79 6.56 -21.80
CA HIS A 139 -9.43 5.64 -22.73
C HIS A 139 -9.54 6.18 -24.16
N ASP A 140 -10.21 7.33 -24.34
CA ASP A 140 -10.53 7.88 -25.66
C ASP A 140 -9.30 8.57 -26.30
N ASP A 141 -8.74 9.57 -25.62
CA ASP A 141 -7.64 10.40 -26.17
C ASP A 141 -6.25 9.82 -25.86
N LYS A 142 -6.19 8.89 -24.89
CA LYS A 142 -4.99 8.11 -24.51
C LYS A 142 -3.76 8.98 -24.19
N LEU A 143 -3.97 10.12 -23.52
CA LEU A 143 -2.96 11.15 -23.25
C LEU A 143 -2.20 10.96 -21.93
N VAL A 144 -2.78 10.23 -20.98
CA VAL A 144 -2.21 10.02 -19.65
C VAL A 144 -2.10 8.53 -19.35
N ASP A 145 -1.14 8.15 -18.52
CA ASP A 145 -1.06 6.81 -17.94
C ASP A 145 -1.87 6.71 -16.65
N TRP A 146 -2.04 7.83 -15.94
CA TRP A 146 -2.77 7.90 -14.69
C TRP A 146 -3.41 9.27 -14.52
N VAL A 147 -4.61 9.30 -13.93
CA VAL A 147 -5.32 10.50 -13.48
C VAL A 147 -5.94 10.19 -12.12
N SER A 148 -6.14 11.22 -11.29
CA SER A 148 -6.96 11.15 -10.08
C SER A 148 -7.68 12.46 -9.82
N SER A 149 -8.78 12.37 -9.07
CA SER A 149 -9.52 13.50 -8.53
C SER A 149 -9.92 13.19 -7.10
N ASP A 150 -9.40 13.95 -6.13
CA ASP A 150 -9.57 13.65 -4.70
C ASP A 150 -9.86 14.92 -3.87
N VAL A 151 -10.52 14.72 -2.72
CA VAL A 151 -10.72 15.76 -1.69
C VAL A 151 -9.90 15.43 -0.46
N PHE A 152 -9.04 16.36 -0.03
CA PHE A 152 -8.29 16.26 1.21
C PHE A 152 -8.91 17.21 2.23
N THR A 153 -9.64 16.64 3.19
CA THR A 153 -10.37 17.38 4.22
C THR A 153 -9.44 17.91 5.30
N SER A 154 -9.73 19.11 5.81
CA SER A 154 -8.91 19.75 6.85
C SER A 154 -9.72 20.79 7.64
N GLN A 155 -9.32 21.03 8.89
CA GLN A 155 -10.05 21.84 9.87
C GLN A 155 -10.27 23.31 9.44
N LEU A 156 -9.28 23.96 8.82
CA LEU A 156 -9.35 25.39 8.49
C LEU A 156 -9.74 25.67 7.04
N GLY A 157 -9.72 24.64 6.21
CA GLY A 157 -9.91 24.72 4.76
C GLY A 157 -9.37 23.47 4.11
N SER A 158 -10.19 22.83 3.28
CA SER A 158 -9.84 21.60 2.58
C SER A 158 -9.26 21.90 1.20
N LYS A 159 -8.80 20.88 0.47
CA LYS A 159 -8.37 21.03 -0.93
C LYS A 159 -8.96 19.97 -1.86
N PHE A 160 -9.36 20.39 -3.05
CA PHE A 160 -9.63 19.51 -4.19
C PHE A 160 -8.34 19.37 -4.97
N VAL A 161 -8.00 18.17 -5.43
CA VAL A 161 -6.83 17.97 -6.29
C VAL A 161 -7.21 17.11 -7.47
N VAL A 162 -6.92 17.59 -8.67
CA VAL A 162 -6.82 16.77 -9.88
C VAL A 162 -5.35 16.56 -10.18
N ALA A 163 -4.93 15.32 -10.36
CA ALA A 163 -3.55 14.98 -10.69
C ALA A 163 -3.49 14.09 -11.95
N ALA A 164 -2.43 14.19 -12.74
CA ALA A 164 -2.27 13.37 -13.95
C ALA A 164 -0.80 13.12 -14.31
N THR A 165 -0.48 11.87 -14.67
CA THR A 165 0.82 11.49 -15.26
C THR A 165 0.69 11.48 -16.78
N VAL A 166 1.31 12.45 -17.43
CA VAL A 166 1.22 12.70 -18.88
C VAL A 166 2.11 11.72 -19.64
N LYS A 167 1.61 11.12 -20.72
CA LYS A 167 2.42 10.22 -21.55
C LYS A 167 3.61 10.93 -22.18
N GLN A 168 4.67 10.18 -22.43
CA GLN A 168 5.87 10.71 -23.06
C GLN A 168 5.56 11.27 -24.46
N GLY A 169 6.01 12.50 -24.74
CA GLY A 169 5.78 13.18 -26.02
C GLY A 169 4.41 13.85 -26.14
N VAL A 170 3.52 13.73 -25.14
CA VAL A 170 2.27 14.50 -25.07
C VAL A 170 2.55 15.84 -24.38
N ASP A 171 2.04 16.92 -24.96
CA ASP A 171 2.08 18.25 -24.35
C ASP A 171 1.15 18.30 -23.11
N PRO A 172 1.68 18.57 -21.90
CA PRO A 172 0.86 18.74 -20.70
C PRO A 172 -0.28 19.74 -20.86
N ALA A 173 -0.11 20.79 -21.66
CA ALA A 173 -1.15 21.80 -21.89
C ALA A 173 -2.41 21.22 -22.56
N LYS A 174 -2.26 20.16 -23.38
CA LYS A 174 -3.40 19.45 -23.98
C LYS A 174 -4.19 18.69 -22.93
N VAL A 175 -3.51 18.05 -21.98
CA VAL A 175 -4.15 17.35 -20.85
C VAL A 175 -4.87 18.35 -19.95
N GLU A 176 -4.22 19.47 -19.62
CA GLU A 176 -4.82 20.56 -18.86
C GLU A 176 -6.11 21.08 -19.53
N ALA A 177 -6.11 21.28 -20.85
CA ALA A 177 -7.28 21.76 -21.57
C ALA A 177 -8.48 20.81 -21.50
N ILE A 178 -8.25 19.49 -21.51
CA ILE A 178 -9.32 18.49 -21.36
C ILE A 178 -9.84 18.44 -19.91
N ILE A 179 -8.95 18.60 -18.92
CA ILE A 179 -9.38 18.77 -17.52
C ILE A 179 -10.29 20.00 -17.40
N ASP A 180 -9.93 21.11 -18.04
CA ASP A 180 -10.73 22.33 -18.07
C ASP A 180 -12.08 22.15 -18.78
N GLU A 181 -12.10 21.45 -19.91
CA GLU A 181 -13.32 21.13 -20.66
C GLU A 181 -14.29 20.29 -19.82
N GLU A 182 -13.81 19.18 -19.25
CA GLU A 182 -14.64 18.25 -18.48
C GLU A 182 -15.15 18.85 -17.17
N LEU A 183 -14.29 19.63 -16.49
CA LEU A 183 -14.71 20.37 -15.31
C LEU A 183 -15.76 21.42 -15.69
N SER A 184 -15.52 22.24 -16.73
CA SER A 184 -16.47 23.26 -17.17
C SER A 184 -17.84 22.66 -17.54
N ARG A 185 -17.85 21.52 -18.23
CA ARG A 185 -19.08 20.79 -18.55
C ARG A 185 -19.79 20.30 -17.29
N LEU A 186 -19.07 19.72 -16.33
CA LEU A 186 -19.64 19.29 -15.06
C LEU A 186 -20.21 20.47 -14.24
N LEU A 187 -19.55 21.63 -14.27
CA LEU A 187 -20.01 22.83 -13.58
C LEU A 187 -21.21 23.50 -14.27
N ALA A 188 -21.37 23.35 -15.59
CA ALA A 188 -22.50 23.89 -16.34
C ALA A 188 -23.74 22.99 -16.27
N GLU A 189 -23.55 21.68 -16.46
CA GLU A 189 -24.64 20.72 -16.68
C GLU A 189 -24.96 19.91 -15.42
N GLY A 190 -23.98 19.69 -14.55
CA GLY A 190 -24.05 18.72 -13.45
C GLY A 190 -23.79 17.28 -13.90
N PRO A 191 -23.76 16.32 -12.97
CA PRO A 191 -23.69 14.90 -13.29
C PRO A 191 -25.02 14.40 -13.87
N THR A 192 -24.94 13.38 -14.72
CA THR A 192 -26.10 12.57 -15.10
C THR A 192 -26.64 11.79 -13.90
N ALA A 193 -27.87 11.28 -14.02
CA ALA A 193 -28.48 10.46 -12.96
C ALA A 193 -27.65 9.20 -12.67
N ASP A 194 -27.11 8.56 -13.71
CA ASP A 194 -26.33 7.34 -13.56
C ASP A 194 -24.96 7.63 -12.92
N GLU A 195 -24.26 8.69 -13.33
CA GLU A 195 -23.00 9.13 -12.70
C GLU A 195 -23.20 9.37 -11.19
N LEU A 196 -24.27 10.11 -10.84
CA LEU A 196 -24.59 10.41 -9.45
C LEU A 196 -24.91 9.15 -8.65
N SER A 197 -25.72 8.25 -9.21
CA SER A 197 -26.09 7.00 -8.53
C SER A 197 -24.87 6.13 -8.27
N ARG A 198 -23.99 5.95 -9.27
CA ARG A 198 -22.75 5.16 -9.11
C ARG A 198 -21.82 5.79 -8.08
N ALA A 199 -21.64 7.11 -8.12
CA ALA A 199 -20.80 7.81 -7.17
C ALA A 199 -21.25 7.62 -5.71
N LYS A 200 -22.57 7.72 -5.45
CA LYS A 200 -23.13 7.46 -4.11
C LYS A 200 -22.94 6.01 -3.66
N THR A 201 -23.18 5.05 -4.55
CA THR A 201 -22.98 3.63 -4.26
C THR A 201 -21.52 3.33 -3.92
N ALA A 202 -20.58 3.86 -4.71
CA ALA A 202 -19.15 3.71 -4.47
C ALA A 202 -18.72 4.28 -3.12
N PHE A 203 -19.23 5.47 -2.74
CA PHE A 203 -18.96 6.07 -1.43
C PHE A 203 -19.49 5.23 -0.28
N ARG A 204 -20.75 4.76 -0.36
CA ARG A 204 -21.37 3.91 0.68
C ARG A 204 -20.61 2.59 0.85
N ALA A 205 -20.25 1.93 -0.25
CA ALA A 205 -19.41 0.74 -0.21
C ALA A 205 -18.01 1.06 0.37
N GLY A 206 -17.47 2.23 0.02
CA GLY A 206 -16.26 2.86 0.57
C GLY A 206 -16.23 2.82 2.09
N PHE A 207 -17.22 3.47 2.67
CA PHE A 207 -17.39 3.60 4.11
C PHE A 207 -17.55 2.24 4.80
N ILE A 208 -18.43 1.36 4.31
CA ILE A 208 -18.67 0.03 4.90
C ILE A 208 -17.38 -0.81 4.95
N ARG A 209 -16.58 -0.80 3.88
CA ARG A 209 -15.27 -1.49 3.85
C ARG A 209 -14.27 -0.89 4.84
N GLY A 210 -14.26 0.43 5.00
CA GLY A 210 -13.37 1.12 5.93
C GLY A 210 -13.63 0.70 7.38
N ILE A 211 -14.89 0.80 7.80
CA ILE A 211 -15.31 0.53 9.19
C ILE A 211 -15.30 -0.95 9.59
N GLU A 212 -14.89 -1.87 8.71
CA GLU A 212 -14.57 -3.24 9.10
C GLU A 212 -13.45 -3.24 10.16
N ARG A 213 -12.46 -2.37 9.98
CA ARG A 213 -11.31 -2.22 10.87
C ARG A 213 -11.71 -1.49 12.14
N ILE A 214 -11.15 -1.92 13.28
CA ILE A 214 -11.38 -1.25 14.56
C ILE A 214 -10.62 0.08 14.59
N GLY A 215 -9.36 0.10 14.13
CA GLY A 215 -8.52 1.29 14.07
C GLY A 215 -7.71 1.40 12.77
N GLY A 216 -6.98 2.51 12.62
CA GLY A 216 -6.26 2.86 11.39
C GLY A 216 -7.17 3.60 10.40
N PHE A 217 -6.54 4.19 9.38
CA PHE A 217 -7.19 5.10 8.44
C PHE A 217 -8.51 4.56 7.88
N GLY A 218 -9.60 5.27 8.15
CA GLY A 218 -10.96 4.92 7.71
C GLY A 218 -11.68 3.86 8.57
N GLY A 219 -11.06 3.37 9.65
CA GLY A 219 -11.66 2.45 10.61
C GLY A 219 -12.62 3.11 11.59
N LYS A 220 -13.19 2.32 12.52
CA LYS A 220 -14.17 2.82 13.51
C LYS A 220 -13.57 3.90 14.42
N ALA A 221 -12.37 3.69 14.95
CA ALA A 221 -11.72 4.65 15.85
C ALA A 221 -11.44 5.98 15.14
N ASP A 222 -10.95 5.94 13.91
CA ASP A 222 -10.64 7.13 13.11
C ASP A 222 -11.90 7.91 12.77
N ALA A 223 -12.98 7.24 12.33
CA ALA A 223 -14.26 7.88 12.06
C ALA A 223 -14.83 8.58 13.32
N LEU A 224 -14.74 7.95 14.49
CA LEU A 224 -15.17 8.56 15.76
C LEU A 224 -14.25 9.73 16.16
N ALA A 225 -12.94 9.58 15.97
CA ALA A 225 -11.94 10.57 16.36
C ALA A 225 -12.01 11.82 15.49
N GLU A 226 -12.04 11.68 14.16
CA GLU A 226 -12.17 12.80 13.22
C GLU A 226 -13.44 13.59 13.52
N CYS A 227 -14.57 12.90 13.67
CA CYS A 227 -15.84 13.51 14.04
C CYS A 227 -15.80 14.26 15.37
N ALA A 228 -15.22 13.67 16.40
CA ALA A 228 -15.08 14.32 17.71
C ALA A 228 -14.12 15.52 17.68
N VAL A 229 -13.01 15.41 16.96
CA VAL A 229 -11.97 16.45 16.87
C VAL A 229 -12.45 17.64 16.04
N PHE A 230 -13.05 17.38 14.88
CA PHE A 230 -13.37 18.44 13.93
C PHE A 230 -14.78 19.02 14.10
N GLU A 231 -15.74 18.22 14.53
CA GLU A 231 -17.15 18.62 14.59
C GLU A 231 -17.71 18.63 16.02
N GLY A 232 -16.97 18.11 17.00
CA GLY A 232 -17.43 18.02 18.39
C GLY A 232 -18.55 17.01 18.61
N ASP A 233 -18.86 16.17 17.61
CA ASP A 233 -19.86 15.11 17.67
C ASP A 233 -19.25 13.82 17.12
N PRO A 234 -18.93 12.80 17.94
CA PRO A 234 -18.38 11.52 17.45
C PRO A 234 -19.34 10.77 16.50
N GLY A 235 -20.61 11.16 16.42
CA GLY A 235 -21.61 10.60 15.52
C GLY A 235 -21.73 11.27 14.15
N CYS A 236 -20.92 12.30 13.86
CA CYS A 236 -21.06 13.18 12.69
C CYS A 236 -21.10 12.45 11.33
N PHE A 237 -20.43 11.29 11.23
CA PHE A 237 -20.39 10.48 10.02
C PHE A 237 -21.78 10.09 9.52
N ARG A 238 -22.77 9.97 10.42
CA ARG A 238 -24.17 9.71 10.04
C ARG A 238 -24.77 10.87 9.27
N THR A 239 -24.45 12.11 9.68
CA THR A 239 -24.87 13.33 8.99
C THR A 239 -24.19 13.41 7.62
N SER A 240 -22.89 13.16 7.54
CA SER A 240 -22.15 13.12 6.26
C SER A 240 -22.74 12.10 5.29
N LEU A 241 -22.99 10.85 5.74
CA LEU A 241 -23.63 9.82 4.92
C LEU A 241 -25.03 10.23 4.45
N ALA A 242 -25.82 10.88 5.31
CA ALA A 242 -27.14 11.37 4.96
C ALA A 242 -27.08 12.55 3.95
N ASN A 243 -26.08 13.41 4.05
CA ASN A 243 -25.85 14.49 3.09
C ASN A 243 -25.50 13.94 1.70
N ILE A 244 -24.63 12.93 1.66
CA ILE A 244 -24.22 12.26 0.42
C ILE A 244 -25.39 11.55 -0.24
N ASP A 245 -26.16 10.79 0.54
CA ASP A 245 -27.33 10.07 0.04
C ASP A 245 -28.38 11.03 -0.55
N LYS A 246 -28.57 12.20 0.06
CA LYS A 246 -29.54 13.22 -0.41
C LYS A 246 -29.02 14.12 -1.52
N ALA A 247 -27.72 14.11 -1.81
CA ALA A 247 -27.11 15.03 -2.77
C ALA A 247 -27.74 14.90 -4.17
N SER A 248 -28.12 16.02 -4.79
CA SER A 248 -28.69 16.04 -6.14
C SER A 248 -27.68 16.52 -7.18
N ALA A 249 -27.95 16.29 -8.47
CA ALA A 249 -27.13 16.84 -9.55
C ALA A 249 -27.06 18.38 -9.49
N ALA A 250 -28.14 19.03 -9.08
CA ALA A 250 -28.19 20.48 -8.91
C ALA A 250 -27.30 20.96 -7.76
N ASP A 251 -27.23 20.21 -6.66
CA ASP A 251 -26.35 20.52 -5.54
C ASP A 251 -24.88 20.42 -5.95
N LEU A 252 -24.53 19.33 -6.64
CA LEU A 252 -23.16 19.09 -7.12
C LEU A 252 -22.72 20.17 -8.12
N ARG A 253 -23.61 20.56 -9.02
CA ARG A 253 -23.37 21.68 -9.93
C ARG A 253 -23.12 22.99 -9.17
N LYS A 254 -23.95 23.28 -8.17
CA LYS A 254 -23.87 24.51 -7.36
C LYS A 254 -22.57 24.55 -6.53
N VAL A 255 -22.24 23.48 -5.82
CA VAL A 255 -21.04 23.42 -4.97
C VAL A 255 -19.78 23.42 -5.83
N GLY A 256 -19.78 22.69 -6.95
CA GLY A 256 -18.69 22.71 -7.91
C GLY A 256 -18.46 24.12 -8.48
N SER A 257 -19.52 24.81 -8.89
CA SER A 257 -19.41 26.19 -9.39
C SER A 257 -18.90 27.15 -8.33
N THR A 258 -19.30 26.93 -7.07
CA THR A 258 -18.88 27.75 -5.95
C THR A 258 -17.38 27.59 -5.68
N TRP A 259 -16.86 26.36 -5.68
CA TRP A 259 -15.49 26.08 -5.22
C TRP A 259 -14.48 25.84 -6.34
N LEU A 260 -14.86 25.08 -7.36
CA LEU A 260 -13.99 24.72 -8.49
C LEU A 260 -14.07 25.72 -9.64
N GLY A 261 -15.15 26.51 -9.71
CA GLY A 261 -15.24 27.70 -10.56
C GLY A 261 -14.42 28.90 -10.05
N ALA A 262 -13.77 28.77 -8.88
CA ALA A 262 -12.85 29.77 -8.35
C ALA A 262 -11.43 29.58 -8.92
N GLY A 263 -10.48 30.41 -8.47
CA GLY A 263 -9.09 30.28 -8.89
C GLY A 263 -8.47 28.95 -8.44
N SER A 264 -7.61 28.37 -9.27
CA SER A 264 -6.84 27.16 -8.91
C SER A 264 -5.34 27.48 -8.80
N HIS A 265 -4.55 26.48 -8.41
CA HIS A 265 -3.11 26.50 -8.61
C HIS A 265 -2.66 25.23 -9.30
N THR A 266 -1.91 25.36 -10.39
CA THR A 266 -1.36 24.22 -11.14
C THR A 266 0.15 24.15 -11.03
N VAL A 267 0.68 22.98 -10.70
CA VAL A 267 2.10 22.63 -10.72
C VAL A 267 2.31 21.60 -11.82
N VAL A 268 3.21 21.87 -12.75
CA VAL A 268 3.69 20.86 -13.72
C VAL A 268 5.12 20.48 -13.35
N VAL A 269 5.33 19.21 -13.05
CA VAL A 269 6.66 18.64 -12.77
C VAL A 269 7.15 17.97 -14.04
N GLU A 270 8.22 18.49 -14.65
CA GLU A 270 8.81 17.97 -15.88
C GLU A 270 10.04 17.08 -15.59
N PRO A 271 10.33 16.08 -16.44
CA PRO A 271 11.57 15.33 -16.38
C PRO A 271 12.80 16.26 -16.49
N GLY A 272 13.68 16.20 -15.50
CA GLY A 272 14.93 16.97 -15.54
C GLY A 272 15.76 16.86 -14.28
N ALA A 273 16.74 17.75 -14.14
CA ALA A 273 17.50 17.86 -12.90
C ALA A 273 16.59 18.41 -11.79
N ARG A 274 16.69 17.82 -10.59
CA ARG A 274 16.04 18.35 -9.40
C ARG A 274 16.59 19.75 -9.10
N VAL A 275 15.71 20.73 -9.07
CA VAL A 275 16.04 22.08 -8.57
C VAL A 275 15.70 22.14 -7.09
N ALA A 276 16.69 22.45 -6.25
CA ALA A 276 16.46 22.67 -4.83
C ALA A 276 15.57 23.90 -4.65
N LEU A 277 14.50 23.77 -3.88
CA LEU A 277 13.68 24.92 -3.50
C LEU A 277 14.38 25.67 -2.37
N GLU A 278 14.43 27.00 -2.47
CA GLU A 278 14.96 27.84 -1.40
C GLU A 278 14.11 27.67 -0.13
N GLU A 279 14.78 27.42 0.99
CA GLU A 279 14.14 27.39 2.29
C GLU A 279 13.94 28.80 2.82
N GLU A 280 12.76 29.05 3.41
CA GLU A 280 12.52 30.34 4.05
C GLU A 280 13.44 30.49 5.26
N PRO A 281 13.95 31.71 5.56
CA PRO A 281 14.75 31.91 6.75
C PRO A 281 13.91 31.63 7.99
N SER A 282 14.52 31.01 9.01
CA SER A 282 13.87 30.88 10.31
C SER A 282 13.63 32.28 10.89
N VAL A 283 12.43 32.47 11.44
CA VAL A 283 12.03 33.71 12.10
C VAL A 283 12.12 33.53 13.61
N THR A 284 12.57 34.57 14.32
CA THR A 284 12.44 34.59 15.78
C THR A 284 10.96 34.66 16.14
N PRO A 285 10.39 33.66 16.84
CA PRO A 285 8.98 33.68 17.21
C PRO A 285 8.69 34.85 18.15
N ALA A 286 7.53 35.48 17.98
CA ALA A 286 7.06 36.48 18.94
C ALA A 286 6.85 35.81 20.32
N PRO A 287 7.05 36.54 21.43
CA PRO A 287 6.77 36.00 22.77
C PRO A 287 5.34 35.46 22.84
N PHE A 288 5.23 34.17 23.14
CA PHE A 288 3.94 33.49 23.23
C PHE A 288 3.38 33.62 24.64
N ASN A 289 2.28 34.37 24.80
CA ASN A 289 1.60 34.49 26.09
C ASN A 289 0.67 33.29 26.30
N VAL A 290 1.03 32.41 27.23
CA VAL A 290 0.27 31.21 27.54
C VAL A 290 -1.04 31.59 28.25
N PRO A 291 -2.22 31.27 27.69
CA PRO A 291 -3.50 31.57 28.34
C PRO A 291 -3.63 30.86 29.69
N ALA A 292 -4.45 31.43 30.58
CA ALA A 292 -4.82 30.75 31.82
C ALA A 292 -5.68 29.51 31.53
N VAL A 293 -5.59 28.53 32.43
CA VAL A 293 -6.48 27.38 32.47
C VAL A 293 -7.89 27.85 32.81
N ASP A 294 -8.92 27.29 32.16
CA ASP A 294 -10.31 27.60 32.49
C ASP A 294 -10.63 27.03 33.89
N PRO A 295 -11.09 27.86 34.85
CA PRO A 295 -11.30 27.45 36.24
C PRO A 295 -12.39 26.39 36.42
N LYS A 296 -13.19 26.08 35.39
CA LYS A 296 -14.18 25.00 35.46
C LYS A 296 -13.55 23.61 35.52
N PHE A 297 -12.32 23.43 35.04
CA PHE A 297 -11.66 22.13 35.01
C PHE A 297 -11.15 21.75 36.39
N ARG A 298 -11.29 20.46 36.74
CA ARG A 298 -10.86 19.89 38.02
C ARG A 298 -10.13 18.59 37.76
N THR A 299 -9.16 18.27 38.62
CA THR A 299 -8.45 16.99 38.61
C THR A 299 -9.08 16.01 39.58
N LEU A 300 -8.88 14.73 39.31
CA LEU A 300 -9.08 13.66 40.27
C LEU A 300 -7.79 13.44 41.07
N PRO A 301 -7.85 12.81 42.26
CA PRO A 301 -6.65 12.38 42.97
C PRO A 301 -5.79 11.44 42.12
N GLU A 302 -4.48 11.50 42.30
CA GLU A 302 -3.55 10.56 41.69
C GLU A 302 -3.82 9.14 42.20
N GLN A 303 -4.04 8.21 41.29
CA GLN A 303 -4.29 6.80 41.61
C GLN A 303 -3.18 5.87 41.09
N VAL A 304 -2.26 6.40 40.28
CA VAL A 304 -1.24 5.60 39.60
C VAL A 304 0.15 6.04 40.06
N ASP A 305 0.91 5.09 40.59
CA ASP A 305 2.35 5.30 40.79
C ASP A 305 3.07 5.24 39.44
N ARG A 306 3.33 6.40 38.84
CA ARG A 306 4.06 6.50 37.56
C ARG A 306 5.55 6.15 37.68
N SER A 307 6.11 6.11 38.89
CA SER A 307 7.50 5.68 39.10
C SER A 307 7.68 4.17 38.91
N ALA A 308 6.59 3.39 39.04
CA ALA A 308 6.57 1.96 38.74
C ALA A 308 6.66 1.63 37.24
N GLY A 309 6.61 2.65 36.36
CA GLY A 309 6.69 2.50 34.90
C GLY A 309 5.34 2.18 34.25
N VAL A 310 5.39 1.75 32.98
CA VAL A 310 4.19 1.42 32.20
C VAL A 310 3.58 0.11 32.72
N PRO A 311 2.30 0.09 33.13
CA PRO A 311 1.64 -1.15 33.52
C PRO A 311 1.71 -2.19 32.40
N ARG A 312 2.14 -3.41 32.73
CA ARG A 312 2.18 -4.51 31.77
C ARG A 312 0.86 -5.28 31.82
N ALA A 313 0.32 -5.60 30.65
CA ALA A 313 -0.79 -6.53 30.54
C ALA A 313 -0.34 -7.90 31.08
N THR A 314 -1.15 -8.49 31.97
CA THR A 314 -0.92 -9.82 32.55
C THR A 314 -1.72 -10.91 31.84
N SER A 315 -2.67 -10.52 31.00
CA SER A 315 -3.46 -11.38 30.13
C SER A 315 -3.54 -10.77 28.73
N PHE A 316 -3.68 -11.65 27.74
CA PHE A 316 -3.77 -11.28 26.33
C PHE A 316 -4.96 -11.99 25.70
N PRO A 317 -5.63 -11.38 24.70
CA PRO A 317 -6.69 -12.05 23.97
C PRO A 317 -6.21 -13.36 23.37
N GLU A 318 -7.04 -14.40 23.46
CA GLU A 318 -6.77 -15.64 22.75
C GLU A 318 -6.88 -15.41 21.24
N LEU A 319 -5.95 -16.01 20.50
CA LEU A 319 -6.02 -16.08 19.04
C LEU A 319 -7.30 -16.84 18.65
N LYS A 320 -8.13 -16.21 17.84
CA LYS A 320 -9.30 -16.84 17.20
C LYS A 320 -9.13 -16.76 15.68
N PHE A 321 -9.55 -17.83 15.00
CA PHE A 321 -9.60 -17.89 13.55
C PHE A 321 -10.93 -18.51 13.12
N PRO A 322 -11.59 -18.01 12.06
CA PRO A 322 -12.88 -18.53 11.63
C PRO A 322 -12.84 -20.02 11.31
N GLN A 323 -13.91 -20.75 11.66
CA GLN A 323 -14.07 -22.13 11.24
C GLN A 323 -14.25 -22.17 9.71
N LEU A 324 -13.52 -23.09 9.07
CA LEU A 324 -13.56 -23.24 7.62
C LEU A 324 -14.63 -24.26 7.23
N GLN A 325 -15.51 -23.85 6.32
CA GLN A 325 -16.48 -24.74 5.69
C GLN A 325 -16.06 -25.01 4.24
N ARG A 326 -16.33 -26.22 3.74
CA ARG A 326 -15.89 -26.66 2.43
C ARG A 326 -17.05 -27.18 1.58
N ALA A 327 -16.98 -26.91 0.29
CA ALA A 327 -17.85 -27.52 -0.72
C ALA A 327 -17.05 -27.78 -2.00
N THR A 328 -17.53 -28.71 -2.83
CA THR A 328 -16.93 -28.99 -4.14
C THR A 328 -17.99 -28.81 -5.21
N LEU A 329 -17.69 -28.00 -6.23
CA LEU A 329 -18.54 -27.86 -7.40
C LEU A 329 -18.30 -29.03 -8.38
N LYS A 330 -19.27 -29.30 -9.26
CA LYS A 330 -19.19 -30.43 -10.22
C LYS A 330 -18.03 -30.33 -11.22
N ASN A 331 -17.55 -29.11 -11.48
CA ASN A 331 -16.41 -28.83 -12.36
C ASN A 331 -15.04 -28.99 -11.66
N GLY A 332 -15.01 -29.40 -10.38
CA GLY A 332 -13.79 -29.64 -9.61
C GLY A 332 -13.37 -28.48 -8.70
N THR A 333 -13.96 -27.29 -8.84
CA THR A 333 -13.66 -26.15 -7.97
C THR A 333 -13.84 -26.50 -6.51
N GLN A 334 -12.78 -26.32 -5.72
CA GLN A 334 -12.85 -26.36 -4.26
C GLN A 334 -13.36 -25.02 -3.76
N VAL A 335 -14.34 -25.03 -2.85
CA VAL A 335 -14.88 -23.81 -2.22
C VAL A 335 -14.52 -23.87 -0.74
N ILE A 336 -13.92 -22.80 -0.22
CA ILE A 336 -13.64 -22.60 1.20
C ILE A 336 -14.40 -21.36 1.65
N LEU A 337 -15.24 -21.48 2.67
CA LEU A 337 -15.96 -20.37 3.28
C LEU A 337 -15.49 -20.15 4.71
N ALA A 338 -15.14 -18.91 5.03
CA ALA A 338 -14.99 -18.41 6.40
C ALA A 338 -16.06 -17.33 6.65
N GLU A 339 -17.05 -17.65 7.48
CA GLU A 339 -18.18 -16.75 7.74
C GLU A 339 -17.77 -15.56 8.63
N ARG A 340 -18.27 -14.37 8.28
CA ARG A 340 -18.11 -13.14 9.07
C ARG A 340 -19.32 -12.23 8.88
N HIS A 341 -20.04 -11.92 9.94
CA HIS A 341 -21.32 -11.19 9.86
C HIS A 341 -21.25 -9.76 10.42
N ASP A 342 -20.05 -9.24 10.71
CA ASP A 342 -19.87 -7.92 11.34
C ASP A 342 -20.25 -6.75 10.42
N ILE A 343 -20.09 -6.93 9.10
CA ILE A 343 -20.45 -5.96 8.07
C ILE A 343 -21.14 -6.68 6.89
N PRO A 344 -22.07 -6.01 6.17
CA PRO A 344 -22.86 -6.63 5.10
C PRO A 344 -22.05 -6.73 3.79
N MET A 345 -20.96 -7.49 3.82
CA MET A 345 -20.04 -7.65 2.69
C MET A 345 -19.57 -9.09 2.52
N VAL A 346 -19.26 -9.46 1.28
CA VAL A 346 -18.70 -10.77 0.94
C VAL A 346 -17.52 -10.57 -0.01
N GLN A 347 -16.38 -11.14 0.34
CA GLN A 347 -15.16 -11.13 -0.47
C GLN A 347 -14.88 -12.51 -1.04
N PHE A 348 -14.34 -12.54 -2.25
CA PHE A 348 -13.98 -13.75 -2.99
C PHE A 348 -12.55 -13.63 -3.51
N SER A 349 -11.80 -14.71 -3.42
CA SER A 349 -10.54 -14.91 -4.14
C SER A 349 -10.56 -16.27 -4.80
N TYR A 350 -10.63 -16.30 -6.13
CA TYR A 350 -10.53 -17.53 -6.90
C TYR A 350 -9.08 -17.73 -7.29
N ASN A 351 -8.40 -18.63 -6.59
CA ASN A 351 -6.97 -18.87 -6.72
C ASN A 351 -6.73 -20.05 -7.65
N PHE A 352 -5.80 -19.87 -8.60
CA PHE A 352 -5.33 -20.89 -9.52
C PHE A 352 -3.80 -21.02 -9.41
N PRO A 353 -3.23 -22.19 -9.69
CA PRO A 353 -1.78 -22.32 -9.85
C PRO A 353 -1.31 -21.52 -11.08
N GLY A 354 0.00 -21.23 -11.14
CA GLY A 354 0.63 -20.67 -12.33
C GLY A 354 0.62 -19.14 -12.37
N GLY A 355 1.51 -18.54 -11.58
CA GLY A 355 1.81 -17.11 -11.58
C GLY A 355 2.91 -16.73 -12.58
N TYR A 356 3.80 -15.82 -12.20
CA TYR A 356 4.94 -15.43 -13.05
C TYR A 356 5.78 -16.63 -13.46
N SER A 357 5.93 -17.63 -12.59
CA SER A 357 6.68 -18.86 -12.89
C SER A 357 6.10 -19.67 -14.06
N ALA A 358 4.83 -19.45 -14.40
CA ALA A 358 4.18 -20.03 -15.58
C ALA A 358 4.55 -19.33 -16.91
N ASP A 359 5.28 -18.21 -16.86
CA ASP A 359 5.87 -17.59 -18.05
C ASP A 359 7.06 -18.39 -18.60
N GLN A 360 7.50 -19.46 -17.92
CA GLN A 360 8.52 -20.36 -18.45
C GLN A 360 8.11 -20.91 -19.82
N GLY A 361 8.93 -20.67 -20.84
CA GLY A 361 8.63 -21.03 -22.23
C GLY A 361 7.67 -20.07 -22.95
N ARG A 362 7.29 -18.97 -22.30
CA ARG A 362 6.53 -17.84 -22.85
C ARG A 362 7.35 -16.55 -22.76
N LYS A 363 6.76 -15.45 -23.20
CA LYS A 363 7.34 -14.10 -23.05
C LYS A 363 7.23 -13.69 -21.57
N PRO A 364 8.30 -13.23 -20.92
CA PRO A 364 8.23 -12.75 -19.54
C PRO A 364 7.17 -11.64 -19.38
N GLY A 365 6.36 -11.74 -18.32
CA GLY A 365 5.24 -10.84 -18.05
C GLY A 365 3.90 -11.29 -18.65
N THR A 366 3.82 -12.45 -19.29
CA THR A 366 2.56 -12.96 -19.89
C THR A 366 1.48 -13.14 -18.83
N ALA A 367 1.80 -13.77 -17.69
CA ALA A 367 0.87 -13.98 -16.59
C ALA A 367 0.34 -12.64 -16.05
N GLY A 368 1.24 -11.76 -15.60
CA GLY A 368 0.88 -10.46 -15.03
C GLY A 368 0.03 -9.63 -15.99
N PHE A 369 0.44 -9.54 -17.26
CA PHE A 369 -0.27 -8.76 -18.26
C PHE A 369 -1.62 -9.36 -18.63
N THR A 370 -1.74 -10.69 -18.78
CA THR A 370 -3.01 -11.37 -19.07
C THR A 370 -4.03 -11.10 -17.97
N LEU A 371 -3.62 -11.24 -16.70
CA LEU A 371 -4.50 -11.02 -15.55
C LEU A 371 -4.89 -9.54 -15.43
N GLY A 372 -3.95 -8.63 -15.71
CA GLY A 372 -4.16 -7.18 -15.67
C GLY A 372 -5.07 -6.62 -16.77
N VAL A 373 -5.49 -7.44 -17.75
CA VAL A 373 -6.47 -7.03 -18.78
C VAL A 373 -7.78 -7.81 -18.70
N LEU A 374 -8.00 -8.65 -17.69
CA LEU A 374 -9.25 -9.41 -17.54
C LEU A 374 -10.46 -8.52 -17.24
N ASP A 375 -10.24 -7.40 -16.57
CA ASP A 375 -11.25 -6.40 -16.21
C ASP A 375 -11.35 -5.27 -17.24
N GLU A 376 -10.73 -5.43 -18.42
CA GLU A 376 -10.84 -4.49 -19.56
C GLU A 376 -12.02 -4.83 -20.48
N GLY A 377 -13.09 -5.39 -19.89
CA GLY A 377 -14.29 -5.81 -20.60
C GLY A 377 -14.45 -7.33 -20.63
N ALA A 378 -15.69 -7.77 -20.42
CA ALA A 378 -16.04 -9.18 -20.33
C ALA A 378 -17.43 -9.47 -20.88
N GLY A 379 -17.59 -10.63 -21.51
CA GLY A 379 -18.83 -11.02 -22.18
C GLY A 379 -19.26 -9.97 -23.22
N ALA A 380 -20.47 -9.44 -23.05
CA ALA A 380 -21.04 -8.41 -23.93
C ALA A 380 -20.64 -6.97 -23.55
N LEU A 381 -19.97 -6.77 -22.41
CA LEU A 381 -19.61 -5.45 -21.89
C LEU A 381 -18.18 -5.09 -22.32
N ASP A 382 -18.01 -3.95 -22.99
CA ASP A 382 -16.70 -3.35 -23.20
C ASP A 382 -16.09 -2.84 -21.87
N SER A 383 -14.85 -2.32 -21.92
CA SER A 383 -14.13 -1.85 -20.72
C SER A 383 -14.92 -0.84 -19.89
N LEU A 384 -15.54 0.16 -20.55
CA LEU A 384 -16.27 1.22 -19.86
C LEU A 384 -17.60 0.72 -19.27
N ALA A 385 -18.36 -0.07 -20.04
CA ALA A 385 -19.62 -0.64 -19.58
C ALA A 385 -19.42 -1.66 -18.45
N PHE A 386 -18.31 -2.40 -18.47
CA PHE A 386 -17.93 -3.33 -17.39
C PHE A 386 -17.62 -2.56 -16.10
N ALA A 387 -16.83 -1.48 -16.19
CA ALA A 387 -16.53 -0.62 -15.05
C ALA A 387 -17.80 0.02 -14.46
N ASP A 388 -18.67 0.58 -15.32
CA ASP A 388 -19.95 1.15 -14.89
C ASP A 388 -20.84 0.14 -14.17
N ALA A 389 -20.88 -1.11 -14.66
CA ALA A 389 -21.63 -2.17 -14.02
C ALA A 389 -21.06 -2.54 -12.63
N ALA A 390 -19.74 -2.55 -12.47
CA ALA A 390 -19.10 -2.80 -11.17
C ALA A 390 -19.44 -1.70 -10.16
N ASP A 391 -19.31 -0.43 -10.55
CA ASP A 391 -19.55 0.71 -9.67
C ASP A 391 -21.02 0.88 -9.29
N ALA A 392 -21.94 0.61 -10.23
CA ALA A 392 -23.38 0.59 -9.94
C ALA A 392 -23.74 -0.42 -8.85
N LEU A 393 -22.95 -1.49 -8.71
CA LEU A 393 -23.11 -2.51 -7.68
C LEU A 393 -22.31 -2.21 -6.40
N GLY A 394 -21.44 -1.20 -6.41
CA GLY A 394 -20.46 -0.95 -5.35
C GLY A 394 -19.44 -2.07 -5.21
N ALA A 395 -19.21 -2.81 -6.30
CA ALA A 395 -18.34 -3.96 -6.33
C ALA A 395 -16.92 -3.56 -6.73
N GLN A 396 -15.92 -4.19 -6.11
CA GLN A 396 -14.52 -4.06 -6.55
C GLN A 396 -14.09 -5.40 -7.14
N LEU A 397 -13.67 -5.39 -8.40
CA LEU A 397 -13.15 -6.54 -9.10
C LEU A 397 -11.72 -6.27 -9.53
N SER A 398 -10.87 -7.28 -9.44
CA SER A 398 -9.53 -7.24 -10.00
C SER A 398 -9.03 -8.64 -10.26
N ALA A 399 -7.93 -8.76 -11.00
CA ALA A 399 -7.21 -10.01 -11.10
C ALA A 399 -5.71 -9.72 -11.12
N GLY A 400 -4.92 -10.72 -10.72
CA GLY A 400 -3.48 -10.56 -10.61
C GLY A 400 -2.75 -11.89 -10.60
N ALA A 401 -1.44 -11.80 -10.75
CA ALA A 401 -0.53 -12.92 -10.59
C ALA A 401 0.45 -12.62 -9.46
N SER A 402 0.88 -13.67 -8.76
CA SER A 402 2.04 -13.68 -7.87
C SER A 402 3.14 -14.52 -8.51
N LEU A 403 4.20 -14.88 -7.76
CA LEU A 403 5.24 -15.76 -8.27
C LEU A 403 4.69 -17.14 -8.70
N ASP A 404 3.81 -17.75 -7.90
CA ASP A 404 3.37 -19.15 -8.06
C ASP A 404 1.87 -19.33 -8.28
N SER A 405 1.07 -18.27 -8.19
CA SER A 405 -0.38 -18.32 -8.30
C SER A 405 -0.95 -17.17 -9.12
N THR A 406 -2.15 -17.37 -9.65
CA THR A 406 -3.01 -16.31 -10.17
C THR A 406 -4.29 -16.25 -9.34
N SER A 407 -4.92 -15.09 -9.29
CA SER A 407 -6.18 -14.94 -8.61
C SER A 407 -7.07 -13.89 -9.27
N GLY A 408 -8.38 -14.13 -9.20
CA GLY A 408 -9.39 -13.09 -9.37
C GLY A 408 -9.96 -12.71 -8.01
N TYR A 409 -10.15 -11.42 -7.76
CA TYR A 409 -10.74 -10.88 -6.54
C TYR A 409 -12.10 -10.23 -6.81
N LEU A 410 -13.03 -10.40 -5.87
CA LEU A 410 -14.29 -9.65 -5.81
C LEU A 410 -14.55 -9.21 -4.36
N SER A 411 -14.88 -7.94 -4.16
CA SER A 411 -15.54 -7.42 -2.97
C SER A 411 -16.96 -6.98 -3.34
N ALA A 412 -17.98 -7.53 -2.69
CA ALA A 412 -19.38 -7.22 -2.98
C ALA A 412 -20.15 -6.82 -1.72
N LEU A 413 -21.03 -5.83 -1.85
CA LEU A 413 -22.10 -5.60 -0.87
C LEU A 413 -23.03 -6.82 -0.84
N LYS A 414 -23.45 -7.24 0.35
CA LYS A 414 -24.36 -8.38 0.54
C LYS A 414 -25.64 -8.25 -0.30
N GLU A 415 -26.23 -7.06 -0.33
CA GLU A 415 -27.44 -6.77 -1.12
C GLU A 415 -27.25 -6.95 -2.63
N ASN A 416 -26.02 -6.79 -3.12
CA ASN A 416 -25.65 -6.89 -4.53
C ASN A 416 -24.85 -8.17 -4.85
N LEU A 417 -24.82 -9.16 -3.97
CA LEU A 417 -23.95 -10.34 -4.09
C LEU A 417 -24.12 -11.09 -5.42
N ALA A 418 -25.37 -11.39 -5.79
CA ALA A 418 -25.68 -12.17 -6.98
C ALA A 418 -25.28 -11.48 -8.30
N PRO A 419 -25.63 -10.20 -8.56
CA PRO A 419 -25.17 -9.50 -9.76
C PRO A 419 -23.65 -9.27 -9.77
N SER A 420 -23.01 -8.97 -8.64
CA SER A 420 -21.56 -8.80 -8.57
C SER A 420 -20.81 -10.09 -8.89
N LEU A 421 -21.30 -11.24 -8.38
CA LEU A 421 -20.74 -12.55 -8.70
C LEU A 421 -20.94 -12.92 -10.18
N ALA A 422 -22.02 -12.46 -10.82
CA ALA A 422 -22.22 -12.65 -12.25
C ALA A 422 -21.18 -11.88 -13.08
N LEU A 423 -20.89 -10.63 -12.71
CA LEU A 423 -19.87 -9.81 -13.35
C LEU A 423 -18.46 -10.42 -13.17
N TYR A 424 -18.16 -10.88 -11.95
CA TYR A 424 -16.93 -11.58 -11.62
C TYR A 424 -16.74 -12.88 -12.42
N SER A 425 -17.80 -13.65 -12.60
CA SER A 425 -17.77 -14.84 -13.45
C SER A 425 -17.49 -14.50 -14.91
N GLN A 426 -18.09 -13.44 -15.45
CA GLN A 426 -17.81 -12.97 -16.82
C GLN A 426 -16.33 -12.57 -16.97
N MET A 427 -15.79 -11.78 -16.04
CA MET A 427 -14.38 -11.37 -16.03
C MET A 427 -13.43 -12.57 -16.09
N LEU A 428 -13.71 -13.61 -15.30
CA LEU A 428 -12.86 -14.80 -15.23
C LEU A 428 -13.05 -15.77 -16.40
N ARG A 429 -14.25 -15.89 -16.96
CA ARG A 429 -14.56 -16.94 -17.96
C ARG A 429 -14.56 -16.43 -19.39
N GLN A 430 -14.91 -15.16 -19.58
CA GLN A 430 -15.20 -14.56 -20.89
C GLN A 430 -14.55 -13.17 -21.03
N PRO A 431 -13.26 -12.98 -20.70
CA PRO A 431 -12.57 -11.73 -21.00
C PRO A 431 -12.58 -11.48 -22.52
N ARG A 432 -12.81 -10.23 -22.93
CA ARG A 432 -12.91 -9.90 -24.36
C ARG A 432 -11.56 -9.92 -25.07
N PHE A 433 -10.52 -9.46 -24.37
CA PHE A 433 -9.18 -9.24 -24.91
C PHE A 433 -9.25 -8.42 -26.22
N ASP A 434 -9.99 -7.32 -26.19
CA ASP A 434 -10.12 -6.43 -27.35
C ASP A 434 -8.76 -5.78 -27.65
N GLN A 435 -8.37 -5.73 -28.94
CA GLN A 435 -7.03 -5.30 -29.33
C GLN A 435 -6.75 -3.84 -28.92
N ALA A 436 -7.76 -2.96 -28.97
CA ALA A 436 -7.62 -1.57 -28.58
C ALA A 436 -7.29 -1.40 -27.09
N ASP A 437 -7.85 -2.25 -26.23
CA ASP A 437 -7.56 -2.27 -24.79
C ASP A 437 -6.20 -2.88 -24.50
N ILE A 438 -5.85 -3.98 -25.17
CA ILE A 438 -4.51 -4.57 -25.10
C ILE A 438 -3.45 -3.52 -25.43
N ASP A 439 -3.60 -2.80 -26.54
CA ASP A 439 -2.62 -1.80 -26.97
C ASP A 439 -2.51 -0.62 -25.99
N ARG A 440 -3.65 -0.18 -25.43
CA ARG A 440 -3.69 0.88 -24.42
C ARG A 440 -2.99 0.44 -23.13
N VAL A 441 -3.37 -0.70 -22.56
CA VAL A 441 -2.79 -1.21 -21.31
C VAL A 441 -1.32 -1.56 -21.50
N LYS A 442 -0.93 -2.09 -22.66
CA LYS A 442 0.48 -2.36 -23.01
C LYS A 442 1.34 -1.10 -22.93
N ALA A 443 0.85 0.03 -23.46
CA ALA A 443 1.58 1.29 -23.38
C ALA A 443 1.83 1.74 -21.93
N SER A 444 0.79 1.69 -21.08
CA SER A 444 0.90 2.06 -19.66
C SER A 444 1.74 1.06 -18.86
N TRP A 445 1.69 -0.22 -19.21
CA TRP A 445 2.54 -1.26 -18.61
C TRP A 445 4.02 -1.03 -18.90
N ILE A 446 4.38 -0.69 -20.14
CA ILE A 446 5.76 -0.34 -20.53
C ILE A 446 6.22 0.93 -19.81
N ALA A 447 5.37 1.95 -19.67
CA ALA A 447 5.67 3.14 -18.87
C ALA A 447 5.94 2.77 -17.39
N GLY A 448 5.14 1.86 -16.83
CA GLY A 448 5.36 1.29 -15.50
C GLY A 448 6.72 0.61 -15.35
N ILE A 449 7.12 -0.21 -16.34
CA ILE A 449 8.45 -0.85 -16.35
C ILE A 449 9.57 0.20 -16.35
N LYS A 450 9.44 1.27 -17.14
CA LYS A 450 10.42 2.37 -17.14
C LYS A 450 10.49 3.08 -15.80
N GLN A 451 9.35 3.28 -15.13
CA GLN A 451 9.31 3.85 -13.79
C GLN A 451 9.98 2.94 -12.75
N GLU A 452 9.81 1.61 -12.86
CA GLU A 452 10.54 0.66 -12.01
C GLU A 452 12.05 0.74 -12.22
N LYS A 453 12.52 0.87 -13.46
CA LYS A 453 13.94 1.02 -13.80
C LYS A 453 14.54 2.34 -13.30
N ALA A 454 13.75 3.42 -13.31
CA ALA A 454 14.20 4.74 -12.85
C ALA A 454 14.22 4.88 -11.32
N ASN A 455 13.46 4.04 -10.59
CA ASN A 455 13.39 4.08 -9.14
C ASN A 455 14.51 3.22 -8.50
N PRO A 456 15.38 3.79 -7.64
CA PRO A 456 16.54 3.08 -7.10
C PRO A 456 16.24 1.79 -6.33
N GLY A 457 15.12 1.74 -5.60
CA GLY A 457 14.72 0.54 -4.87
C GLY A 457 14.13 -0.52 -5.79
N ARG A 458 13.30 -0.11 -6.76
CA ARG A 458 12.62 -1.04 -7.67
C ARG A 458 13.54 -1.65 -8.70
N VAL A 459 14.53 -0.92 -9.22
CA VAL A 459 15.49 -1.48 -10.20
C VAL A 459 16.28 -2.65 -9.61
N ALA A 460 16.68 -2.58 -8.34
CA ALA A 460 17.31 -3.70 -7.65
C ALA A 460 16.39 -4.92 -7.56
N MET A 461 15.10 -4.72 -7.25
CA MET A 461 14.10 -5.79 -7.23
C MET A 461 13.82 -6.42 -8.60
N ARG A 462 14.16 -5.73 -9.69
CA ARG A 462 14.08 -6.28 -11.05
C ARG A 462 15.29 -7.16 -11.38
N VAL A 463 16.50 -6.73 -11.03
CA VAL A 463 17.73 -7.45 -11.40
C VAL A 463 18.08 -8.59 -10.43
N LEU A 464 17.64 -8.53 -9.17
CA LEU A 464 17.96 -9.56 -8.18
C LEU A 464 17.50 -10.98 -8.58
N PRO A 465 16.26 -11.21 -9.05
CA PRO A 465 15.81 -12.55 -9.43
C PRO A 465 16.73 -13.25 -10.46
N PRO A 466 17.05 -12.67 -11.64
CA PRO A 466 17.95 -13.34 -12.57
C PRO A 466 19.39 -13.48 -12.04
N LEU A 467 19.87 -12.60 -11.16
CA LEU A 467 21.19 -12.73 -10.52
C LEU A 467 21.25 -13.89 -9.50
N LEU A 468 20.13 -14.20 -8.85
CA LEU A 468 20.02 -15.26 -7.85
C LEU A 468 19.71 -16.63 -8.48
N TYR A 469 18.75 -16.70 -9.39
CA TYR A 469 18.27 -17.96 -9.96
C TYR A 469 18.97 -18.35 -11.28
N GLY A 470 19.60 -17.38 -11.96
CA GLY A 470 20.18 -17.57 -13.29
C GLY A 470 19.16 -17.43 -14.41
N LYS A 471 19.62 -16.98 -15.59
CA LYS A 471 18.77 -16.78 -16.78
C LYS A 471 18.05 -18.07 -17.17
N GLY A 472 16.75 -17.97 -17.46
CA GLY A 472 15.90 -19.10 -17.90
C GLY A 472 15.25 -19.92 -16.77
N HIS A 473 15.60 -19.67 -15.51
CA HIS A 473 14.89 -20.28 -14.38
C HIS A 473 13.46 -19.70 -14.25
N PRO A 474 12.43 -20.49 -13.87
CA PRO A 474 11.05 -19.99 -13.69
C PRO A 474 10.92 -18.78 -12.75
N TYR A 475 11.79 -18.69 -11.74
CA TYR A 475 11.83 -17.58 -10.78
C TYR A 475 12.78 -16.45 -11.16
N ALA A 476 13.43 -16.50 -12.32
CA ALA A 476 14.29 -15.43 -12.82
C ALA A 476 13.50 -14.31 -13.52
N ILE A 477 12.37 -13.93 -12.93
CA ILE A 477 11.46 -12.88 -13.41
C ILE A 477 11.45 -11.75 -12.37
N PRO A 478 11.42 -10.47 -12.77
CA PRO A 478 11.28 -9.36 -11.82
C PRO A 478 10.20 -9.63 -10.77
N PHE A 479 10.43 -9.26 -9.51
CA PHE A 479 9.46 -9.53 -8.43
C PHE A 479 8.09 -8.86 -8.65
N SER A 480 8.03 -7.81 -9.47
CA SER A 480 6.80 -7.17 -9.90
C SER A 480 5.98 -8.00 -10.91
N GLY A 481 6.57 -9.03 -11.53
CA GLY A 481 5.94 -9.83 -12.57
C GLY A 481 5.67 -9.09 -13.88
N THR A 482 6.20 -7.88 -14.03
CA THR A 482 5.91 -7.02 -15.18
C THR A 482 6.63 -7.44 -16.45
N GLY A 483 7.57 -8.38 -16.37
CA GLY A 483 8.38 -8.81 -17.52
C GLY A 483 9.31 -7.72 -18.02
N ASP A 484 9.63 -7.77 -19.31
CA ASP A 484 10.54 -6.85 -19.99
C ASP A 484 9.81 -6.05 -21.09
N GLU A 485 10.30 -4.85 -21.40
CA GLU A 485 9.63 -3.95 -22.37
C GLU A 485 9.44 -4.62 -23.73
N ASP A 486 10.47 -5.27 -24.28
CA ASP A 486 10.41 -5.96 -25.57
C ASP A 486 9.46 -7.16 -25.54
N ALA A 487 9.44 -7.91 -24.44
CA ALA A 487 8.57 -9.06 -24.25
C ALA A 487 7.09 -8.63 -24.23
N ILE A 488 6.78 -7.57 -23.48
CA ILE A 488 5.45 -6.98 -23.39
C ILE A 488 5.04 -6.34 -24.73
N ALA A 489 5.96 -5.65 -25.41
CA ALA A 489 5.70 -5.10 -26.74
C ALA A 489 5.27 -6.20 -27.72
N ALA A 490 5.95 -7.34 -27.69
CA ALA A 490 5.71 -8.49 -28.56
C ALA A 490 4.52 -9.38 -28.15
N LEU A 491 3.86 -9.15 -27.01
CA LEU A 491 2.67 -9.92 -26.61
C LEU A 491 1.52 -9.72 -27.61
N THR A 492 0.86 -10.81 -27.97
CA THR A 492 -0.29 -10.82 -28.86
C THR A 492 -1.55 -11.23 -28.10
N ARG A 493 -2.72 -10.93 -28.65
CA ARG A 493 -4.00 -11.42 -28.12
C ARG A 493 -4.02 -12.95 -27.96
N ALA A 494 -3.42 -13.68 -28.90
CA ALA A 494 -3.34 -15.14 -28.85
C ALA A 494 -2.55 -15.61 -27.62
N ASP A 495 -1.44 -14.95 -27.27
CA ASP A 495 -0.67 -15.29 -26.07
C ASP A 495 -1.51 -15.18 -24.79
N LEU A 496 -2.37 -14.17 -24.69
CA LEU A 496 -3.25 -13.95 -23.53
C LEU A 496 -4.38 -14.97 -23.46
N VAL A 497 -5.01 -15.27 -24.60
CA VAL A 497 -6.05 -16.30 -24.71
C VAL A 497 -5.49 -17.68 -24.35
N ASP A 498 -4.28 -17.99 -24.83
CA ASP A 498 -3.61 -19.25 -24.51
C ASP A 498 -3.26 -19.31 -23.02
N PHE A 499 -2.70 -18.26 -22.43
CA PHE A 499 -2.43 -18.23 -20.99
C PHE A 499 -3.70 -18.42 -20.16
N HIS A 500 -4.77 -17.69 -20.50
CA HIS A 500 -6.08 -17.80 -19.86
C HIS A 500 -6.63 -19.23 -19.90
N ARG A 501 -6.67 -19.85 -21.09
CA ARG A 501 -7.11 -21.24 -21.27
C ARG A 501 -6.27 -22.23 -20.47
N ASP A 502 -4.96 -22.01 -20.45
CA ASP A 502 -4.01 -22.98 -19.88
C ASP A 502 -3.96 -22.91 -18.36
N TRP A 503 -4.16 -21.74 -17.74
CA TRP A 503 -3.95 -21.55 -16.29
C TRP A 503 -5.21 -21.21 -15.47
N LEU A 504 -6.23 -20.58 -16.07
CA LEU A 504 -7.49 -20.32 -15.35
C LEU A 504 -8.43 -21.51 -15.50
N ARG A 505 -8.18 -22.54 -14.69
CA ARG A 505 -8.83 -23.86 -14.80
C ARG A 505 -9.63 -24.21 -13.54
N PRO A 506 -10.96 -24.44 -13.63
CA PRO A 506 -11.77 -24.72 -12.45
C PRO A 506 -11.33 -25.94 -11.65
N GLU A 507 -10.87 -27.02 -12.29
CA GLU A 507 -10.47 -28.26 -11.62
C GLU A 507 -9.19 -28.16 -10.81
N GLN A 508 -8.38 -27.11 -11.01
CA GLN A 508 -7.21 -26.79 -10.20
C GLN A 508 -7.42 -25.57 -9.31
N GLY A 509 -8.59 -24.94 -9.41
CA GLY A 509 -8.87 -23.70 -8.72
C GLY A 509 -9.52 -23.91 -7.36
N THR A 510 -9.15 -23.05 -6.40
CA THR A 510 -9.83 -22.94 -5.10
C THR A 510 -10.45 -21.57 -4.95
N LEU A 511 -11.77 -21.53 -4.78
CA LEU A 511 -12.52 -20.32 -4.49
C LEU A 511 -12.63 -20.14 -2.97
N ILE A 512 -11.96 -19.12 -2.46
CA ILE A 512 -12.03 -18.71 -1.06
C ILE A 512 -13.05 -17.59 -0.94
N VAL A 513 -13.96 -17.72 0.01
CA VAL A 513 -15.01 -16.75 0.30
C VAL A 513 -14.95 -16.37 1.78
N VAL A 514 -14.98 -15.07 2.06
CA VAL A 514 -14.98 -14.54 3.44
C VAL A 514 -16.02 -13.44 3.55
N GLY A 515 -16.93 -13.53 4.51
CA GLY A 515 -17.93 -12.48 4.76
C GLY A 515 -19.31 -12.97 5.14
N ASP A 516 -20.30 -12.09 4.98
CA ASP A 516 -21.67 -12.24 5.46
C ASP A 516 -22.48 -13.14 4.51
N THR A 517 -22.20 -14.44 4.52
CA THR A 517 -22.95 -15.44 3.76
C THR A 517 -22.78 -16.83 4.37
N THR A 518 -23.51 -17.80 3.84
CA THR A 518 -23.43 -19.21 4.23
C THR A 518 -23.24 -20.09 2.99
N LEU A 519 -22.76 -21.33 3.15
CA LEU A 519 -22.69 -22.27 2.02
C LEU A 519 -24.05 -22.51 1.37
N LYS A 520 -25.14 -22.45 2.15
CA LYS A 520 -26.52 -22.64 1.66
C LYS A 520 -26.93 -21.57 0.65
N GLU A 521 -26.56 -20.32 0.90
CA GLU A 521 -26.80 -19.21 -0.02
C GLU A 521 -25.82 -19.21 -1.20
N LEU A 522 -24.55 -19.49 -0.90
CA LEU A 522 -23.43 -19.34 -1.83
C LEU A 522 -23.41 -20.43 -2.91
N VAL A 523 -23.56 -21.70 -2.54
CA VAL A 523 -23.40 -22.83 -3.47
C VAL A 523 -24.37 -22.77 -4.67
N PRO A 524 -25.66 -22.42 -4.51
CA PRO A 524 -26.56 -22.22 -5.65
C PRO A 524 -26.07 -21.13 -6.62
N LEU A 525 -25.59 -20.00 -6.09
CA LEU A 525 -25.05 -18.92 -6.90
C LEU A 525 -23.79 -19.37 -7.65
N LEU A 526 -22.86 -20.05 -6.97
CA LEU A 526 -21.64 -20.58 -7.60
C LEU A 526 -21.95 -21.62 -8.67
N LYS A 527 -22.92 -22.51 -8.44
CA LYS A 527 -23.36 -23.49 -9.44
C LYS A 527 -23.90 -22.81 -10.69
N LYS A 528 -24.68 -21.74 -10.53
CA LYS A 528 -25.19 -20.94 -11.65
C LYS A 528 -24.05 -20.27 -12.43
N GLN A 529 -23.06 -19.73 -11.72
CA GLN A 529 -22.03 -18.88 -12.34
C GLN A 529 -20.80 -19.63 -12.84
N PHE A 530 -20.44 -20.77 -12.25
CA PHE A 530 -19.23 -21.52 -12.59
C PHE A 530 -19.48 -23.01 -12.85
N GLY A 531 -20.65 -23.56 -12.50
CA GLY A 531 -20.88 -25.01 -12.50
C GLY A 531 -20.79 -25.69 -13.86
N ASP A 532 -20.91 -24.93 -14.95
CA ASP A 532 -20.76 -25.36 -16.34
C ASP A 532 -19.38 -25.06 -16.94
N TRP A 533 -18.49 -24.39 -16.19
CA TRP A 533 -17.15 -24.06 -16.66
C TRP A 533 -16.30 -25.31 -16.78
N LYS A 534 -15.75 -25.56 -17.96
CA LYS A 534 -14.88 -26.71 -18.27
C LYS A 534 -13.57 -26.23 -18.87
N SER A 535 -12.48 -26.85 -18.46
CA SER A 535 -11.17 -26.65 -19.07
C SER A 535 -10.98 -27.54 -20.31
N GLN A 536 -10.05 -27.14 -21.18
CA GLN A 536 -9.68 -27.88 -22.38
C GLN A 536 -8.26 -28.45 -22.25
N GLY A 537 -8.03 -29.66 -22.76
CA GLY A 537 -6.72 -30.31 -22.76
C GLY A 537 -6.19 -30.68 -21.36
N PRO A 538 -4.98 -31.26 -21.28
CA PRO A 538 -4.32 -31.54 -20.00
C PRO A 538 -3.90 -30.25 -19.31
N ALA A 539 -3.94 -30.22 -17.98
CA ALA A 539 -3.49 -29.06 -17.22
C ALA A 539 -1.96 -28.93 -17.25
N PRO A 540 -1.41 -27.71 -17.45
CA PRO A 540 0.02 -27.48 -17.40
C PRO A 540 0.57 -27.65 -15.98
N GLN A 541 1.89 -27.79 -15.88
CA GLN A 541 2.63 -27.85 -14.61
C GLN A 541 3.87 -26.98 -14.73
N VAL A 542 4.13 -26.13 -13.73
CA VAL A 542 5.39 -25.39 -13.66
C VAL A 542 6.49 -26.36 -13.26
N LYS A 543 7.53 -26.46 -14.07
CA LYS A 543 8.71 -27.26 -13.75
C LYS A 543 9.72 -26.38 -13.02
N LEU A 544 9.62 -26.33 -11.69
CA LEU A 544 10.67 -25.75 -10.87
C LEU A 544 11.95 -26.57 -11.09
N ALA A 545 13.03 -25.89 -11.50
CA ALA A 545 14.29 -26.56 -11.79
C ALA A 545 14.89 -27.19 -10.52
N SER A 546 15.87 -28.08 -10.69
CA SER A 546 16.68 -28.58 -9.58
C SER A 546 17.28 -27.42 -8.77
N THR A 547 17.51 -27.65 -7.47
CA THR A 547 18.12 -26.70 -6.53
C THR A 547 19.24 -25.86 -7.17
N VAL A 548 19.06 -24.55 -7.18
CA VAL A 548 20.07 -23.58 -7.60
C VAL A 548 21.14 -23.50 -6.52
N ALA A 549 22.38 -23.79 -6.90
CA ALA A 549 23.53 -23.69 -6.03
C ALA A 549 23.82 -22.22 -5.69
N LEU A 550 24.17 -21.95 -4.44
CA LEU A 550 24.66 -20.64 -4.04
C LEU A 550 26.03 -20.37 -4.69
N PRO A 551 26.39 -19.09 -4.95
CA PRO A 551 27.71 -18.73 -5.41
C PRO A 551 28.82 -19.23 -4.48
N SER A 552 29.99 -19.59 -5.03
CA SER A 552 31.14 -20.05 -4.24
C SER A 552 31.89 -18.93 -3.50
N ALA A 553 31.60 -17.67 -3.83
CA ALA A 553 32.14 -16.47 -3.21
C ALA A 553 31.10 -15.33 -3.31
N PRO A 554 31.19 -14.28 -2.48
CA PRO A 554 30.29 -13.14 -2.62
C PRO A 554 30.54 -12.41 -3.95
N ARG A 555 29.50 -11.77 -4.47
CA ARG A 555 29.55 -10.99 -5.72
C ARG A 555 28.85 -9.66 -5.50
N VAL A 556 29.30 -8.62 -6.19
CA VAL A 556 28.79 -7.25 -6.02
C VAL A 556 28.42 -6.66 -7.37
N PHE A 557 27.21 -6.15 -7.47
CA PHE A 557 26.68 -5.48 -8.63
C PHE A 557 26.38 -4.02 -8.30
N LEU A 558 26.85 -3.11 -9.15
CA LEU A 558 26.60 -1.67 -9.01
C LEU A 558 25.68 -1.20 -10.15
N ILE A 559 24.67 -0.40 -9.82
CA ILE A 559 23.79 0.27 -10.78
C ILE A 559 23.91 1.78 -10.56
N ASP A 560 24.20 2.52 -11.63
CA ASP A 560 24.36 3.97 -11.56
C ASP A 560 23.03 4.69 -11.40
N GLN A 561 23.00 5.61 -10.44
CA GLN A 561 21.92 6.58 -10.27
C GLN A 561 22.51 7.98 -10.08
N PRO A 562 22.84 8.69 -11.17
CA PRO A 562 23.52 9.98 -11.11
C PRO A 562 22.82 11.01 -10.22
N GLY A 563 23.58 11.65 -9.33
CA GLY A 563 23.09 12.65 -8.38
C GLY A 563 22.12 12.12 -7.33
N ALA A 564 22.11 10.81 -7.06
CA ALA A 564 21.43 10.27 -5.89
C ALA A 564 22.08 10.81 -4.61
N ILE A 565 21.24 11.17 -3.63
CA ILE A 565 21.71 11.61 -2.29
C ILE A 565 21.74 10.45 -1.27
N GLN A 566 21.20 9.30 -1.65
CA GLN A 566 21.20 8.06 -0.89
C GLN A 566 21.63 6.90 -1.79
N ALA A 567 22.30 5.91 -1.21
CA ALA A 567 22.55 4.62 -1.86
C ALA A 567 21.57 3.57 -1.31
N ASN A 568 21.01 2.74 -2.19
CA ASN A 568 20.16 1.63 -1.80
C ASN A 568 20.98 0.35 -1.85
N LEU A 569 21.22 -0.24 -0.69
CA LEU A 569 22.04 -1.44 -0.54
C LEU A 569 21.14 -2.66 -0.39
N PHE A 570 21.49 -3.73 -1.11
CA PHE A 570 20.82 -5.01 -1.01
C PHE A 570 21.84 -6.12 -0.81
N ALA A 571 21.54 -7.05 0.09
CA ALA A 571 22.21 -8.33 0.21
C ALA A 571 21.18 -9.43 -0.01
N ALA A 572 21.49 -10.42 -0.83
CA ALA A 572 20.56 -11.50 -1.09
C ALA A 572 21.23 -12.86 -1.28
N GLN A 573 20.49 -13.91 -0.94
CA GLN A 573 20.79 -15.30 -1.28
C GLN A 573 19.50 -16.09 -1.40
N LEU A 574 19.58 -17.29 -1.97
CA LEU A 574 18.48 -18.24 -1.92
C LEU A 574 18.48 -19.00 -0.59
N VAL A 575 17.29 -19.22 -0.04
CA VAL A 575 17.03 -20.07 1.12
C VAL A 575 15.99 -21.13 0.73
N PRO A 576 15.83 -22.21 1.52
CA PRO A 576 14.84 -23.25 1.22
C PRO A 576 13.42 -22.71 1.04
N SER A 577 12.59 -23.49 0.35
CA SER A 577 11.16 -23.21 0.14
C SER A 577 10.42 -22.90 1.43
N THR A 578 9.30 -22.18 1.33
CA THR A 578 8.40 -22.05 2.49
C THR A 578 7.77 -23.37 2.93
N GLU A 579 7.83 -24.42 2.11
CA GLU A 579 7.39 -25.77 2.48
C GLU A 579 8.46 -26.52 3.30
N ASP A 580 9.68 -25.98 3.42
CA ASP A 580 10.72 -26.54 4.29
C ASP A 580 10.26 -26.53 5.76
N ALA A 581 10.48 -27.63 6.47
CA ALA A 581 10.04 -27.84 7.85
C ALA A 581 10.69 -26.90 8.88
N GLY A 582 11.74 -26.15 8.50
CA GLY A 582 12.30 -25.09 9.36
C GLY A 582 12.18 -23.69 8.77
N SER A 583 11.34 -23.48 7.76
CA SER A 583 11.03 -22.16 7.19
C SER A 583 10.43 -21.22 8.25
N THR A 584 9.46 -21.69 9.06
CA THR A 584 8.88 -20.88 10.14
C THR A 584 9.95 -20.42 11.13
N ARG A 585 10.84 -21.31 11.58
CA ARG A 585 11.95 -20.97 12.48
C ARG A 585 12.93 -19.98 11.85
N PHE A 586 13.17 -20.10 10.53
CA PHE A 586 13.97 -19.14 9.79
C PHE A 586 13.30 -17.76 9.72
N ASP A 587 11.99 -17.69 9.46
CA ASP A 587 11.24 -16.42 9.45
C ASP A 587 11.29 -15.72 10.81
N ILE A 588 11.15 -16.48 11.90
CA ILE A 588 11.24 -15.97 13.27
C ILE A 588 12.67 -15.46 13.55
N ALA A 589 13.69 -16.23 13.18
CA ALA A 589 15.09 -15.81 13.32
C ALA A 589 15.40 -14.55 12.48
N ASN A 590 14.88 -14.47 11.26
CA ASN A 590 14.97 -13.27 10.42
C ASN A 590 14.31 -12.06 11.09
N GLY A 591 13.24 -12.26 11.85
CA GLY A 591 12.61 -11.25 12.70
C GLY A 591 13.60 -10.54 13.62
N LEU A 592 14.50 -11.28 14.28
CA LEU A 592 15.57 -10.70 15.10
C LEU A 592 16.64 -9.99 14.28
N LEU A 593 16.99 -10.53 13.11
CA LEU A 593 18.07 -9.97 12.29
C LEU A 593 17.66 -8.66 11.64
N GLY A 594 16.55 -8.63 10.90
CA GLY A 594 16.09 -7.46 10.16
C GLY A 594 14.57 -7.36 9.94
N GLY A 595 13.76 -8.25 10.52
CA GLY A 595 12.32 -8.32 10.22
C GLY A 595 11.42 -7.42 11.08
N ASP A 596 11.98 -6.67 12.03
CA ASP A 596 11.25 -5.80 12.96
C ASP A 596 11.99 -4.47 13.18
N PHE A 597 11.29 -3.45 13.72
CA PHE A 597 11.91 -2.18 14.10
C PHE A 597 13.09 -2.36 15.08
N THR A 598 12.94 -3.27 16.05
CA THR A 598 13.95 -3.55 17.08
C THR A 598 15.04 -4.54 16.65
N SER A 599 15.04 -4.93 15.38
CA SER A 599 15.97 -5.92 14.83
C SER A 599 17.42 -5.40 14.77
N ARG A 600 18.39 -6.32 14.77
CA ARG A 600 19.82 -6.00 14.84
C ARG A 600 20.30 -5.07 13.73
N LEU A 601 19.92 -5.35 12.48
CA LEU A 601 20.33 -4.53 11.33
C LEU A 601 19.78 -3.11 11.41
N ASN A 602 18.50 -2.96 11.83
CA ASN A 602 17.88 -1.66 11.98
C ASN A 602 18.48 -0.88 13.15
N MET A 603 18.63 -1.52 14.33
CA MET A 603 19.24 -0.89 15.50
C MET A 603 20.69 -0.45 15.25
N ASN A 604 21.46 -1.18 14.42
CA ASN A 604 22.81 -0.75 14.04
C ASN A 604 22.74 0.49 13.11
N LEU A 605 22.19 0.35 11.91
CA LEU A 605 22.33 1.39 10.88
C LEU A 605 21.44 2.62 11.12
N ARG A 606 20.25 2.44 11.71
CA ARG A 606 19.30 3.53 11.98
C ARG A 606 19.56 4.17 13.34
N GLU A 607 19.57 3.39 14.41
CA GLU A 607 19.56 3.94 15.78
C GLU A 607 20.98 4.22 16.33
N ASP A 608 21.96 3.36 16.10
CA ASP A 608 23.35 3.61 16.56
C ASP A 608 24.09 4.55 15.58
N LYS A 609 24.08 4.22 14.29
CA LYS A 609 24.86 4.94 13.28
C LYS A 609 24.18 6.17 12.69
N HIS A 610 22.85 6.24 12.71
CA HIS A 610 22.07 7.32 12.08
C HIS A 610 22.30 7.45 10.57
N TRP A 611 22.72 6.38 9.89
CA TRP A 611 23.03 6.39 8.44
C TRP A 611 21.82 6.07 7.58
N SER A 612 20.81 5.42 8.15
CA SER A 612 19.58 5.01 7.48
C SER A 612 18.37 5.51 8.24
N TYR A 613 17.26 5.74 7.51
CA TYR A 613 15.95 5.89 8.14
C TYR A 613 15.30 4.54 8.43
N GLY A 614 15.78 3.44 7.85
CA GLY A 614 15.20 2.12 8.09
C GLY A 614 15.92 1.04 7.29
N VAL A 615 16.29 -0.03 7.98
CA VAL A 615 16.91 -1.21 7.38
C VAL A 615 16.05 -2.41 7.72
N GLY A 616 15.84 -3.30 6.75
CA GLY A 616 15.06 -4.50 6.99
C GLY A 616 15.51 -5.68 6.17
N SER A 617 15.09 -6.88 6.57
CA SER A 617 15.27 -8.11 5.83
C SER A 617 14.01 -8.95 5.81
N SER A 618 13.78 -9.62 4.68
CA SER A 618 12.64 -10.51 4.51
C SER A 618 13.01 -11.70 3.64
N ALA A 619 12.22 -12.75 3.73
CA ALA A 619 12.21 -13.78 2.71
C ALA A 619 10.77 -13.91 2.22
N PRO A 620 10.41 -13.47 1.00
CA PRO A 620 9.08 -13.73 0.46
C PRO A 620 8.84 -15.23 0.31
N ASN A 621 7.60 -15.71 0.44
CA ASN A 621 7.27 -17.13 0.28
C ASN A 621 7.34 -17.54 -1.20
N ALA A 622 7.76 -18.78 -1.47
CA ALA A 622 7.73 -19.41 -2.78
C ALA A 622 7.63 -20.94 -2.62
N LEU A 623 7.09 -21.63 -3.62
CA LEU A 623 7.06 -23.11 -3.66
C LEU A 623 8.46 -23.71 -3.84
N GLY A 624 9.30 -23.09 -4.68
CA GLY A 624 10.72 -23.43 -4.84
C GLY A 624 11.61 -22.75 -3.79
N GLN A 625 12.94 -22.78 -4.01
CA GLN A 625 13.84 -21.91 -3.24
C GLN A 625 13.37 -20.47 -3.31
N ARG A 626 13.43 -19.76 -2.18
CA ARG A 626 12.95 -18.38 -2.05
C ARG A 626 14.10 -17.44 -1.77
N PRO A 627 14.02 -16.16 -2.16
CA PRO A 627 15.08 -15.21 -1.88
C PRO A 627 14.96 -14.73 -0.43
N TRP A 628 16.08 -14.69 0.30
CA TRP A 628 16.24 -13.85 1.48
C TRP A 628 16.96 -12.58 1.07
N ILE A 629 16.42 -11.42 1.44
CA ILE A 629 16.86 -10.11 0.96
C ILE A 629 16.93 -9.14 2.14
N VAL A 630 18.06 -8.47 2.28
CA VAL A 630 18.24 -7.25 3.08
C VAL A 630 18.06 -6.03 2.16
N SER A 631 17.40 -4.99 2.67
CA SER A 631 17.26 -3.69 2.02
C SER A 631 17.66 -2.59 3.01
N ALA A 632 18.63 -1.77 2.63
CA ALA A 632 19.17 -0.69 3.45
C ALA A 632 19.41 0.57 2.61
N PRO A 633 18.42 1.48 2.48
CA PRO A 633 18.69 2.84 2.01
C PRO A 633 19.55 3.60 3.02
N VAL A 634 20.68 4.14 2.59
CA VAL A 634 21.63 4.87 3.46
C VAL A 634 22.05 6.19 2.84
N GLN A 635 22.52 7.13 3.66
CA GLN A 635 23.25 8.32 3.20
C GLN A 635 24.38 7.91 2.26
N ILE A 636 24.51 8.58 1.11
CA ILE A 636 25.38 8.10 0.02
C ILE A 636 26.87 8.04 0.41
N ASP A 637 27.33 8.97 1.26
CA ASP A 637 28.70 9.00 1.78
C ASP A 637 28.99 7.88 2.79
N LYS A 638 27.95 7.18 3.28
CA LYS A 638 28.04 6.03 4.19
C LYS A 638 27.95 4.68 3.49
N THR A 639 27.94 4.64 2.15
CA THR A 639 27.79 3.40 1.36
C THR A 639 28.80 2.31 1.75
N GLY A 640 30.10 2.62 1.75
CA GLY A 640 31.16 1.66 2.12
C GLY A 640 31.04 1.18 3.58
N PRO A 641 31.04 2.09 4.57
CA PRO A 641 30.86 1.71 5.97
C PRO A 641 29.59 0.91 6.25
N ALA A 642 28.45 1.26 5.64
CA ALA A 642 27.19 0.54 5.82
C ALA A 642 27.25 -0.89 5.26
N LEU A 643 27.86 -1.11 4.08
CA LEU A 643 28.07 -2.46 3.54
C LEU A 643 28.93 -3.32 4.46
N ASP A 644 29.98 -2.74 5.05
CA ASP A 644 30.84 -3.43 6.00
C ASP A 644 30.08 -3.85 7.26
N GLU A 645 29.28 -2.94 7.83
CA GLU A 645 28.42 -3.22 8.99
C GLU A 645 27.36 -4.29 8.68
N LEU A 646 26.67 -4.20 7.54
CA LEU A 646 25.71 -5.23 7.11
C LEU A 646 26.39 -6.60 6.99
N ARG A 647 27.55 -6.67 6.34
CA ARG A 647 28.32 -7.92 6.22
C ARG A 647 28.67 -8.49 7.60
N LYS A 648 29.16 -7.65 8.52
CA LYS A 648 29.53 -8.05 9.88
C LYS A 648 28.32 -8.58 10.63
N ASP A 649 27.21 -7.86 10.66
CA ASP A 649 26.01 -8.25 11.40
C ASP A 649 25.42 -9.57 10.87
N ILE A 650 25.33 -9.71 9.55
CA ILE A 650 24.86 -10.95 8.91
C ILE A 650 25.81 -12.11 9.25
N THR A 651 27.12 -11.88 9.22
CA THR A 651 28.12 -12.90 9.57
C THR A 651 28.01 -13.32 11.02
N VAL A 652 28.01 -12.36 11.93
CA VAL A 652 27.94 -12.58 13.38
C VAL A 652 26.67 -13.34 13.77
N PHE A 653 25.54 -13.03 13.13
CA PHE A 653 24.27 -13.72 13.34
C PHE A 653 24.32 -15.15 12.78
N ALA A 654 24.77 -15.31 11.53
CA ALA A 654 24.83 -16.61 10.86
C ALA A 654 25.78 -17.61 11.55
N THR A 655 26.96 -17.15 11.99
CA THR A 655 27.97 -17.99 12.66
C THR A 655 27.67 -18.23 14.12
N GLY A 656 26.86 -17.37 14.75
CA GLY A 656 26.60 -17.42 16.18
C GLY A 656 27.75 -16.92 17.03
N SER A 657 28.64 -16.10 16.46
CA SER A 657 29.70 -15.43 17.23
C SER A 657 29.13 -14.48 18.29
N LYS A 658 27.90 -13.96 18.06
CA LYS A 658 27.07 -13.29 19.07
C LYS A 658 25.66 -13.88 19.00
N PRO A 659 25.36 -14.96 19.74
CA PRO A 659 24.06 -15.61 19.71
C PRO A 659 22.92 -14.66 20.09
N ALA A 660 21.69 -15.03 19.75
CA ALA A 660 20.51 -14.36 20.27
C ALA A 660 20.46 -14.49 21.80
N THR A 661 20.05 -13.43 22.49
CA THR A 661 19.77 -13.44 23.92
C THR A 661 18.33 -13.87 24.19
N ASP A 662 18.04 -14.35 25.39
CA ASP A 662 16.65 -14.65 25.80
C ASP A 662 15.74 -13.43 25.69
N ALA A 663 16.27 -12.22 25.94
CA ALA A 663 15.54 -10.97 25.83
C ALA A 663 15.14 -10.66 24.37
N GLU A 664 16.06 -10.81 23.42
CA GLU A 664 15.76 -10.63 21.99
C GLU A 664 14.73 -11.67 21.51
N VAL A 665 14.86 -12.92 21.95
CA VAL A 665 13.90 -13.98 21.60
C VAL A 665 12.53 -13.74 22.24
N ALA A 666 12.48 -13.32 23.50
CA ALA A 666 11.23 -12.93 24.16
C ALA A 666 10.58 -11.73 23.47
N CYS A 667 11.37 -10.75 23.03
CA CYS A 667 10.89 -9.58 22.30
C CYS A 667 10.21 -9.99 20.99
N ILE A 668 10.89 -10.78 20.13
CA ILE A 668 10.28 -11.21 18.86
C ILE A 668 9.06 -12.08 19.07
N ARG A 669 9.07 -12.95 20.10
CA ARG A 669 7.92 -13.79 20.44
C ARG A 669 6.73 -12.92 20.76
N ASN A 670 6.90 -11.95 21.65
CA ASN A 670 5.82 -11.04 22.03
C ASN A 670 5.31 -10.22 20.84
N ILE A 671 6.21 -9.64 20.04
CA ILE A 671 5.83 -8.88 18.83
C ILE A 671 4.97 -9.74 17.90
N GLN A 672 5.40 -10.97 17.64
CA GLN A 672 4.73 -11.85 16.68
C GLN A 672 3.49 -12.55 17.24
N THR A 673 3.38 -12.82 18.55
CA THR A 673 2.22 -13.51 19.13
C THR A 673 1.13 -12.54 19.56
N LEU A 674 1.49 -11.40 20.15
CA LEU A 674 0.52 -10.41 20.66
C LEU A 674 -0.17 -9.63 19.53
N SER A 675 0.40 -9.65 18.32
CA SER A 675 -0.23 -9.09 17.13
C SER A 675 -1.23 -10.03 16.45
N LEU A 676 -1.15 -11.36 16.68
CA LEU A 676 -2.00 -12.34 15.99
C LEU A 676 -3.51 -12.14 16.20
N PRO A 677 -4.02 -11.79 17.39
CA PRO A 677 -5.46 -11.55 17.56
C PRO A 677 -5.99 -10.43 16.66
N GLY A 678 -5.19 -9.38 16.41
CA GLY A 678 -5.53 -8.28 15.50
C GLY A 678 -5.22 -8.59 14.03
N ALA A 679 -4.32 -9.53 13.75
CA ALA A 679 -3.88 -9.86 12.38
C ALA A 679 -5.01 -10.42 11.48
N TYR A 680 -6.14 -10.81 12.06
CA TYR A 680 -7.30 -11.37 11.36
C TYR A 680 -8.56 -10.51 11.51
N GLU A 681 -8.41 -9.21 11.77
CA GLU A 681 -9.54 -8.31 12.02
C GLU A 681 -10.47 -8.12 10.82
N THR A 682 -9.96 -8.18 9.59
CA THR A 682 -10.74 -7.97 8.34
C THR A 682 -10.93 -9.24 7.52
N ALA A 683 -11.97 -9.28 6.70
CA ALA A 683 -12.22 -10.34 5.73
C ALA A 683 -11.04 -10.50 4.76
N SER A 684 -10.42 -9.40 4.33
CA SER A 684 -9.23 -9.44 3.45
C SER A 684 -8.03 -10.09 4.15
N ALA A 685 -7.80 -9.81 5.43
CA ALA A 685 -6.70 -10.42 6.19
C ALA A 685 -6.90 -11.94 6.39
N VAL A 686 -8.13 -12.38 6.69
CA VAL A 686 -8.48 -13.81 6.73
C VAL A 686 -8.31 -14.44 5.35
N MET A 687 -8.82 -13.82 4.29
CA MET A 687 -8.74 -14.33 2.93
C MET A 687 -7.30 -14.46 2.42
N SER A 688 -6.43 -13.49 2.74
CA SER A 688 -4.99 -13.55 2.43
C SER A 688 -4.31 -14.72 3.14
N THR A 689 -4.65 -14.94 4.42
CA THR A 689 -4.16 -16.08 5.21
C THR A 689 -4.61 -17.41 4.61
N LEU A 690 -5.90 -17.53 4.26
CA LEU A 690 -6.43 -18.72 3.60
C LEU A 690 -5.81 -18.95 2.22
N SER A 691 -5.58 -17.89 1.45
CA SER A 691 -4.92 -17.98 0.14
C SER A 691 -3.50 -18.53 0.28
N SER A 692 -2.75 -18.06 1.26
CA SER A 692 -1.43 -18.60 1.62
C SER A 692 -1.51 -20.06 2.08
N MET A 693 -2.51 -20.43 2.89
CA MET A 693 -2.70 -21.81 3.34
C MET A 693 -2.98 -22.75 2.16
N VAL A 694 -3.85 -22.34 1.23
CA VAL A 694 -4.14 -23.11 0.02
C VAL A 694 -2.91 -23.22 -0.87
N GLN A 695 -2.24 -22.12 -1.16
CA GLN A 695 -1.10 -22.07 -2.08
C GLN A 695 0.08 -22.93 -1.58
N TYR A 696 0.37 -22.91 -0.27
CA TYR A 696 1.49 -23.64 0.33
C TYR A 696 1.06 -24.90 1.10
N GLN A 697 -0.13 -25.42 0.80
CA GLN A 697 -0.66 -26.69 1.34
C GLN A 697 -0.60 -26.78 2.88
N ARG A 698 -0.86 -25.67 3.56
CA ARG A 698 -0.81 -25.59 5.02
C ARG A 698 -2.12 -26.13 5.62
N PRO A 699 -2.06 -26.80 6.78
CA PRO A 699 -3.26 -27.37 7.40
C PRO A 699 -4.20 -26.28 7.92
N ASP A 700 -5.49 -26.61 8.11
CA ASP A 700 -6.52 -25.64 8.55
C ASP A 700 -6.21 -24.99 9.92
N ASP A 701 -5.42 -25.66 10.77
CA ASP A 701 -4.94 -25.17 12.07
C ASP A 701 -3.58 -24.45 12.00
N TYR A 702 -3.09 -24.13 10.79
CA TYR A 702 -1.76 -23.54 10.56
C TYR A 702 -1.49 -22.30 11.42
N VAL A 703 -2.48 -21.42 11.58
CA VAL A 703 -2.36 -20.18 12.36
C VAL A 703 -2.04 -20.49 13.83
N PHE A 704 -2.67 -21.52 14.41
CA PHE A 704 -2.41 -21.96 15.78
C PHE A 704 -1.07 -22.69 15.90
N LYS A 705 -0.73 -23.54 14.92
CA LYS A 705 0.58 -24.21 14.87
C LYS A 705 1.74 -23.21 14.78
N ARG A 706 1.59 -22.20 13.93
CA ARG A 706 2.58 -21.12 13.80
C ARG A 706 2.73 -20.35 15.12
N LYS A 707 1.63 -20.01 15.78
CA LYS A 707 1.67 -19.38 17.11
C LYS A 707 2.47 -20.22 18.11
N ALA A 708 2.15 -21.51 18.22
CA ALA A 708 2.85 -22.42 19.14
C ALA A 708 4.35 -22.54 18.81
N GLU A 709 4.70 -22.57 17.53
CA GLU A 709 6.10 -22.61 17.08
C GLU A 709 6.86 -21.31 17.42
N ILE A 710 6.20 -20.16 17.30
CA ILE A 710 6.77 -18.87 17.76
C ILE A 710 7.01 -18.91 19.27
N GLU A 711 6.00 -19.30 20.06
CA GLU A 711 6.09 -19.34 21.52
C GLU A 711 7.20 -20.27 22.03
N ALA A 712 7.42 -21.39 21.33
CA ALA A 712 8.45 -22.36 21.62
C ALA A 712 9.86 -21.94 21.19
N MET A 713 10.03 -20.82 20.49
CA MET A 713 11.33 -20.40 19.95
C MET A 713 12.33 -20.10 21.09
N THR A 714 13.53 -20.66 20.97
CA THR A 714 14.67 -20.49 21.89
C THR A 714 15.88 -19.87 21.18
N PRO A 715 16.84 -19.28 21.92
CA PRO A 715 18.09 -18.82 21.33
C PRO A 715 18.84 -19.87 20.51
N ALA A 716 18.84 -21.13 20.96
CA ALA A 716 19.49 -22.23 20.24
C ALA A 716 18.80 -22.52 18.90
N GLN A 717 17.46 -22.48 18.86
CA GLN A 717 16.71 -22.64 17.61
C GLN A 717 16.88 -21.45 16.67
N VAL A 718 17.02 -20.22 17.21
CA VAL A 718 17.39 -19.04 16.40
C VAL A 718 18.74 -19.26 15.76
N GLN A 719 19.72 -19.71 16.54
CA GLN A 719 21.06 -19.97 16.04
C GLN A 719 21.09 -21.07 14.98
N GLU A 720 20.34 -22.16 15.18
CA GLU A 720 20.23 -23.23 14.18
C GLU A 720 19.59 -22.72 12.89
N ALA A 721 18.52 -21.94 12.99
CA ALA A 721 17.88 -21.36 11.83
C ALA A 721 18.79 -20.35 11.09
N ALA A 722 19.60 -19.58 11.83
CA ALA A 722 20.54 -18.60 11.29
C ALA A 722 21.63 -19.23 10.40
N LYS A 723 22.00 -20.49 10.61
CA LYS A 723 22.98 -21.22 9.78
C LYS A 723 22.57 -21.37 8.31
N ARG A 724 21.30 -21.13 7.97
CA ARG A 724 20.83 -21.07 6.59
C ARG A 724 21.39 -19.86 5.83
N LEU A 725 21.80 -18.81 6.55
CA LEU A 725 22.51 -17.69 5.97
C LEU A 725 23.97 -18.09 5.73
N GLN A 726 24.47 -17.80 4.53
CA GLN A 726 25.81 -18.12 4.07
C GLN A 726 26.49 -16.81 3.65
N PRO A 727 27.10 -16.08 4.61
CA PRO A 727 27.72 -14.77 4.35
C PRO A 727 28.76 -14.80 3.22
N GLY A 728 29.45 -15.94 3.05
CA GLY A 728 30.43 -16.19 1.99
C GLY A 728 29.85 -16.39 0.59
N ALA A 729 28.53 -16.35 0.43
CA ALA A 729 27.84 -16.57 -0.85
C ALA A 729 26.85 -15.45 -1.22
N LEU A 730 26.87 -14.33 -0.50
CA LEU A 730 25.93 -13.24 -0.70
C LEU A 730 26.11 -12.55 -2.06
N THR A 731 24.98 -12.28 -2.71
CA THR A 731 24.92 -11.39 -3.87
C THR A 731 24.52 -9.99 -3.38
N TRP A 732 25.39 -9.01 -3.60
CA TRP A 732 25.18 -7.62 -3.23
C TRP A 732 24.76 -6.81 -4.44
N VAL A 733 23.76 -5.93 -4.27
CA VAL A 733 23.39 -4.93 -5.28
C VAL A 733 23.42 -3.55 -4.61
N VAL A 734 24.10 -2.59 -5.24
CA VAL A 734 24.20 -1.21 -4.77
C VAL A 734 23.68 -0.29 -5.86
N VAL A 735 22.64 0.48 -5.54
CA VAL A 735 22.06 1.47 -6.46
C VAL A 735 22.30 2.87 -5.90
N GLY A 736 23.10 3.68 -6.61
CA GLY A 736 23.48 5.03 -6.19
C GLY A 736 24.40 5.69 -7.20
N ASP A 737 24.78 6.94 -6.97
CA ASP A 737 25.70 7.66 -7.86
C ASP A 737 27.08 6.97 -7.86
N LEU A 738 27.45 6.33 -8.97
CA LEU A 738 28.70 5.54 -9.07
C LEU A 738 29.94 6.36 -8.73
N LYS A 739 29.92 7.67 -9.01
CA LYS A 739 31.05 8.56 -8.70
C LYS A 739 31.36 8.61 -7.21
N GLN A 740 30.36 8.34 -6.36
CA GLN A 740 30.47 8.33 -4.91
C GLN A 740 30.51 6.91 -4.33
N THR A 741 29.90 5.93 -4.99
CA THR A 741 29.75 4.57 -4.44
C THR A 741 30.81 3.58 -4.90
N GLU A 742 31.32 3.67 -6.14
CA GLU A 742 32.15 2.61 -6.72
C GLU A 742 33.48 2.41 -5.98
N ALA A 743 34.24 3.48 -5.76
CA ALA A 743 35.56 3.38 -5.12
C ALA A 743 35.47 2.85 -3.67
N PRO A 744 34.56 3.37 -2.80
CA PRO A 744 34.35 2.79 -1.47
C PRO A 744 33.94 1.32 -1.49
N VAL A 745 33.08 0.90 -2.41
CA VAL A 745 32.63 -0.50 -2.51
C VAL A 745 33.79 -1.41 -2.94
N ARG A 746 34.57 -1.02 -3.95
CA ARG A 746 35.74 -1.80 -4.40
C ARG A 746 36.80 -1.93 -3.31
N ALA A 747 36.98 -0.89 -2.48
CA ALA A 747 37.94 -0.90 -1.39
C ALA A 747 37.65 -1.98 -0.33
N LEU A 748 36.38 -2.37 -0.14
CA LEU A 748 35.98 -3.41 0.81
C LEU A 748 36.39 -4.83 0.38
N LYS A 749 36.67 -5.05 -0.92
CA LYS A 749 37.01 -6.37 -1.48
C LYS A 749 36.00 -7.46 -1.09
N LEU A 750 34.71 -7.12 -1.10
CA LEU A 750 33.63 -8.06 -0.74
C LEU A 750 33.57 -9.26 -1.69
N GLY A 751 33.87 -9.04 -2.97
CA GLY A 751 33.75 -10.01 -4.05
C GLY A 751 34.09 -9.37 -5.39
N GLU A 752 33.82 -10.09 -6.48
CA GLU A 752 33.90 -9.52 -7.82
C GLU A 752 32.88 -8.38 -7.95
N VAL A 753 33.34 -7.19 -8.40
CA VAL A 753 32.51 -6.00 -8.56
C VAL A 753 32.26 -5.72 -10.04
N THR A 754 31.00 -5.87 -10.46
CA THR A 754 30.52 -5.66 -11.83
C THR A 754 29.57 -4.47 -11.87
N VAL A 755 29.73 -3.57 -12.83
CA VAL A 755 28.74 -2.51 -13.10
C VAL A 755 27.73 -3.04 -14.11
N ILE A 756 26.43 -2.93 -13.79
CA ILE A 756 25.33 -3.40 -14.63
C ILE A 756 24.33 -2.28 -14.94
N ASP A 757 23.64 -2.40 -16.06
CA ASP A 757 22.51 -1.52 -16.42
C ASP A 757 21.22 -1.91 -15.67
N ALA A 758 20.12 -1.19 -15.95
CA ALA A 758 18.82 -1.42 -15.33
C ALA A 758 18.15 -2.72 -15.79
N GLU A 759 18.71 -3.39 -16.80
CA GLU A 759 18.33 -4.69 -17.33
C GLU A 759 19.20 -5.83 -16.75
N GLY A 760 20.22 -5.50 -15.95
CA GLY A 760 21.13 -6.46 -15.34
C GLY A 760 22.25 -6.95 -16.26
N ASN A 761 22.52 -6.26 -17.37
CA ASN A 761 23.63 -6.58 -18.27
C ASN A 761 24.89 -5.80 -17.89
N PRO A 762 26.09 -6.37 -18.03
CA PRO A 762 27.34 -5.66 -17.76
C PRO A 762 27.52 -4.42 -18.65
N VAL A 763 27.81 -3.28 -18.04
CA VAL A 763 28.17 -2.05 -18.75
C VAL A 763 29.61 -2.17 -19.25
N LYS A 764 29.83 -1.99 -20.56
CA LYS A 764 31.20 -1.96 -21.12
C LYS A 764 31.92 -0.72 -20.59
N LYS A 765 33.13 -0.93 -20.06
CA LYS A 765 34.01 0.13 -19.58
C LYS A 765 34.44 1.07 -20.69
#